data_AF-A0A0R3QTL5-F1
#
_entry.id   AF-A0A0R3QTL5-F1
#
_cell.length_a   1.000
_cell.length_b   1.000
_cell.length_c   1.000
_cell.angle_alpha   90.00
_cell.angle_beta   90.00
_cell.angle_gamma   90.00
#
_symmetry.space_group_name_H-M   'P 1'
#
loop_
_entity.id
_entity.type
_entity.pdbx_description
1 polymer ?
#
loop_
_entity_poly.entity_id
_entity_poly.type
_entity_poly.pdbx_seq_one_letter_code
_entity_poly.pdbx_strand_id
1 'polypeptide(L)'
;MVQFTDIDYKVYSDAAEYIYRGQSPYKRAAYRYTPLLAWLLTPVVKWPDFGKFLFCAADVANGFLYFELAACSQTMRKDEDKSRMKKSVVVFWLANPLTAIISARGNADVLVCAVVLWTLYLLMRNQWWLAALVYGLLAVHLKLYPIIYLPSIYLSLSNVSLSSGWIDYGKRLISNMKGYIFVLIFCCSLLTLVIIFYMLYAECKIIHYFLHLILNPAVIKKLSMEFCRFHDDLPFCWLITTAVFVSFNKVCTSQYFIWYICLLPIAQRSIEISTVEAVYLIILWFLGQAFWLYPAYLFEFQGLNMDSLHVEIVRLKFGWAELFFVWLMFLVCNKSNLDHSHLNCADDDLLKYTEIYFISMLYLVGLGLGNVDDITVKGMVTVQKCSRVYLESYTSIMSFGLDKKKLEEFFNKEIEEADRMTIELDSDDIIDEAFDSDVCLLVVGDPLGATTHASLVFNARKAGVDVEIVHNASIISAVGCCGLQVGFRKFGEIVSIVFWEENWHPDSYYFKIAENKKRGLHTLCLLVVNEITTQKSSLISDIKTKEQSIKNMMKGRKEFLPPRYMTCSDAAKQLLEIVDQMSDENMEPGKLTKRNFQTLIYTKSTEVVALARVGWDDQKIVFCSLEALCDLDMGPPLHSLIIPGELHPMELDFLKTGLQICGSEYVFLLACETVASKLMYGNMHSVWR
;
A
#
# COMPACT_ATOMS: atom_id res chain seq x y z
N MET A 1 9.04 36.77 5.05
CA MET A 1 7.65 37.10 5.45
C MET A 1 6.74 36.01 4.93
N VAL A 2 6.02 35.31 5.80
CA VAL A 2 5.02 34.31 5.39
C VAL A 2 3.89 35.02 4.66
N GLN A 3 3.50 34.53 3.49
CA GLN A 3 2.40 35.13 2.74
C GLN A 3 1.09 34.85 3.46
N PHE A 4 0.33 35.90 3.79
CA PHE A 4 -0.96 35.79 4.48
C PHE A 4 -2.00 35.06 3.61
N THR A 5 -1.96 35.25 2.30
CA THR A 5 -2.87 34.58 1.36
C THR A 5 -2.64 33.07 1.32
N ASP A 6 -3.72 32.30 1.38
CA ASP A 6 -3.71 30.85 1.24
C ASP A 6 -3.19 30.44 -0.16
N ILE A 7 -2.49 29.32 -0.24
CA ILE A 7 -2.02 28.73 -1.50
C ILE A 7 -3.24 28.28 -2.32
N ASP A 8 -4.27 27.75 -1.67
CA ASP A 8 -5.50 27.31 -2.33
C ASP A 8 -6.20 28.47 -3.05
N TYR A 9 -6.15 29.69 -2.49
CA TYR A 9 -6.71 30.87 -3.13
C TYR A 9 -6.08 31.17 -4.48
N LYS A 10 -4.75 30.99 -4.59
CA LYS A 10 -4.05 31.17 -5.86
C LYS A 10 -4.44 30.09 -6.85
N VAL A 11 -4.56 28.84 -6.41
CA VAL A 11 -5.00 27.72 -7.24
C VAL A 11 -6.41 27.99 -7.82
N TYR A 12 -7.32 28.54 -7.02
CA TYR A 12 -8.65 28.94 -7.49
C TYR A 12 -8.60 30.13 -8.46
N SER A 13 -7.77 31.12 -8.17
CA SER A 13 -7.63 32.33 -8.98
C SER A 13 -7.04 32.01 -10.36
N ASP A 14 -5.99 31.19 -10.41
CA ASP A 14 -5.39 30.71 -11.66
C ASP A 14 -6.41 29.91 -12.49
N ALA A 15 -7.19 29.04 -11.83
CA ALA A 15 -8.24 28.27 -12.49
C ALA A 15 -9.36 29.16 -13.05
N ALA A 16 -9.78 30.18 -12.31
CA ALA A 16 -10.77 31.16 -12.75
C ALA A 16 -10.25 31.99 -13.94
N GLU A 17 -8.97 32.32 -13.96
CA GLU A 17 -8.32 32.99 -15.08
C GLU A 17 -8.31 32.12 -16.35
N TYR A 18 -8.03 30.82 -16.23
CA TYR A 18 -8.14 29.90 -17.36
C TYR A 18 -9.56 29.86 -17.94
N ILE A 19 -10.58 29.81 -17.09
CA ILE A 19 -11.98 29.85 -17.53
C ILE A 19 -12.30 31.17 -18.23
N TYR A 20 -11.84 32.31 -17.68
CA TYR A 20 -12.03 33.62 -18.30
C TYR A 20 -11.40 33.72 -19.69
N ARG A 21 -10.28 33.02 -19.92
CA ARG A 21 -9.59 32.92 -21.22
C ARG A 21 -10.18 31.84 -22.15
N GLY A 22 -11.31 31.22 -21.79
CA GLY A 22 -11.94 30.14 -22.56
C GLY A 22 -11.18 28.81 -22.54
N GLN A 23 -10.34 28.58 -21.53
CA GLN A 23 -9.53 27.37 -21.37
C GLN A 23 -10.03 26.49 -20.21
N SER A 24 -9.59 25.23 -20.19
CA SER A 24 -9.90 24.29 -19.11
C SER A 24 -9.26 24.74 -17.78
N PRO A 25 -10.00 24.75 -16.65
CA PRO A 25 -9.44 25.05 -15.33
C PRO A 25 -8.41 24.00 -14.88
N TYR A 26 -8.47 22.78 -15.44
CA TYR A 26 -7.56 21.68 -15.12
C TYR A 26 -6.17 21.83 -15.74
N LYS A 27 -5.92 22.88 -16.54
CA LYS A 27 -4.57 23.26 -16.96
C LYS A 27 -3.67 23.57 -15.76
N ARG A 28 -4.26 24.01 -14.64
CA ARG A 28 -3.57 24.09 -13.36
C ARG A 28 -3.48 22.68 -12.76
N ALA A 29 -2.28 22.09 -12.74
CA ALA A 29 -2.06 20.72 -12.23
C ALA A 29 -2.52 20.50 -10.77
N ALA A 30 -2.55 21.56 -9.95
CA ALA A 30 -2.99 21.50 -8.56
C ALA A 30 -4.51 21.66 -8.38
N TYR A 31 -5.28 21.99 -9.43
CA TYR A 31 -6.73 22.19 -9.34
C TYR A 31 -7.45 20.85 -9.36
N ARG A 32 -8.07 20.48 -8.24
CA ARG A 32 -8.76 19.19 -8.03
C ARG A 32 -10.27 19.32 -7.77
N TYR A 33 -10.81 20.53 -7.92
CA TYR A 33 -12.21 20.83 -7.64
C TYR A 33 -13.03 20.78 -8.91
N THR A 34 -14.36 20.72 -8.80
CA THR A 34 -15.21 20.84 -9.99
C THR A 34 -15.09 22.25 -10.59
N PRO A 35 -15.38 22.46 -11.88
CA PRO A 35 -15.26 23.77 -12.51
C PRO A 35 -16.18 24.83 -11.88
N LEU A 36 -17.22 24.41 -11.15
CA LEU A 36 -18.20 25.29 -10.51
C LEU A 36 -17.55 26.36 -9.62
N LEU A 37 -16.57 25.97 -8.78
CA LEU A 37 -15.90 26.89 -7.88
C LEU A 37 -15.08 27.94 -8.66
N ALA A 38 -14.36 27.53 -9.69
CA ALA A 38 -13.61 28.44 -10.54
C ALA A 38 -14.54 29.36 -11.37
N TRP A 39 -15.71 28.86 -11.81
CA TRP A 39 -16.75 29.68 -12.46
C TRP A 39 -17.27 30.79 -11.54
N LEU A 40 -17.54 30.47 -10.27
CA LEU A 40 -17.97 31.42 -9.25
C LEU A 40 -16.93 32.51 -8.99
N LEU A 41 -15.65 32.17 -9.16
CA LEU A 41 -14.50 33.05 -8.93
C LEU A 41 -14.01 33.78 -10.18
N THR A 42 -14.68 33.65 -11.33
CA THR A 42 -14.31 34.38 -12.56
C THR A 42 -14.15 35.90 -12.39
N PRO A 43 -14.87 36.63 -11.50
CA PRO A 43 -14.63 38.05 -11.30
C PRO A 43 -13.27 38.39 -10.69
N VAL A 44 -12.54 37.40 -10.14
CA VAL A 44 -11.18 37.58 -9.56
C VAL A 44 -10.20 38.14 -10.59
N VAL A 45 -10.38 37.84 -11.88
CA VAL A 45 -9.53 38.36 -12.96
C VAL A 45 -9.54 39.88 -13.03
N LYS A 46 -10.68 40.50 -12.74
CA LYS A 46 -10.78 41.96 -12.66
C LYS A 46 -10.45 42.46 -11.27
N TRP A 47 -10.95 41.78 -10.24
CA TRP A 47 -10.87 42.20 -8.84
C TRP A 47 -10.17 41.11 -8.02
N PRO A 48 -8.84 41.21 -7.80
CA PRO A 48 -8.03 40.14 -7.23
C PRO A 48 -8.49 39.62 -5.87
N ASP A 49 -9.16 40.44 -5.07
CA ASP A 49 -9.65 40.07 -3.73
C ASP A 49 -11.13 39.62 -3.71
N PHE A 50 -11.82 39.56 -4.85
CA PHE A 50 -13.25 39.23 -4.94
C PHE A 50 -13.59 37.92 -4.21
N GLY A 51 -12.78 36.87 -4.41
CA GLY A 51 -13.02 35.59 -3.76
C GLY A 51 -12.94 35.66 -2.23
N LYS A 52 -12.06 36.50 -1.64
CA LYS A 52 -12.00 36.69 -0.19
C LYS A 52 -13.27 37.37 0.32
N PHE A 53 -13.77 38.39 -0.39
CA PHE A 53 -15.05 39.03 -0.06
C PHE A 53 -16.21 38.03 -0.13
N LEU A 54 -16.22 37.17 -1.14
CA LEU A 54 -17.23 36.12 -1.29
C LEU A 54 -17.21 35.14 -0.11
N PHE A 55 -16.02 34.70 0.33
CA PHE A 55 -15.91 33.78 1.47
C PHE A 55 -16.26 34.45 2.80
N CYS A 56 -15.92 35.74 2.99
CA CYS A 56 -16.36 36.50 4.16
C CYS A 56 -17.88 36.72 4.15
N ALA A 57 -18.50 36.92 2.98
CA ALA A 57 -19.95 37.00 2.86
C ALA A 57 -20.62 35.65 3.20
N ALA A 58 -19.98 34.53 2.85
CA ALA A 58 -20.44 33.20 3.24
C ALA A 58 -20.38 32.99 4.77
N ASP A 59 -19.41 33.57 5.48
CA ASP A 59 -19.38 33.56 6.96
C ASP A 59 -20.59 34.29 7.57
N VAL A 60 -20.96 35.44 7.01
CA VAL A 60 -22.17 36.17 7.44
C VAL A 60 -23.42 35.34 7.13
N ALA A 61 -23.47 34.66 5.99
CA ALA A 61 -24.56 33.77 5.64
C ALA A 61 -24.66 32.57 6.60
N ASN A 62 -23.53 31.99 7.02
CA ASN A 62 -23.48 30.97 8.08
C ASN A 62 -24.11 31.51 9.38
N GLY A 63 -23.69 32.69 9.83
CA GLY A 63 -24.27 33.37 11.00
C GLY A 63 -25.79 33.54 10.91
N PHE A 64 -26.30 33.93 9.74
CA PHE A 64 -27.74 34.04 9.48
C PHE A 64 -28.45 32.68 9.50
N LEU A 65 -27.87 31.65 8.86
CA LEU A 65 -28.42 30.30 8.87
C LEU A 65 -28.48 29.72 10.28
N TYR A 66 -27.47 29.96 11.12
CA TYR A 66 -27.52 29.58 12.53
C TYR A 66 -28.66 30.25 13.29
N PHE A 67 -28.89 31.55 13.04
CA PHE A 67 -30.00 32.28 13.66
C PHE A 67 -31.36 31.66 13.30
N GLU A 68 -31.56 31.31 12.03
CA GLU A 68 -32.79 30.68 11.53
C GLU A 68 -32.94 29.22 12.01
N LEU A 69 -31.87 28.45 12.01
CA LEU A 69 -31.85 27.07 12.53
C LEU A 69 -32.18 27.03 14.03
N ALA A 70 -31.62 27.95 14.81
CA ALA A 70 -31.95 28.12 16.22
C ALA A 70 -33.41 28.56 16.43
N ALA A 71 -34.05 29.20 15.44
CA ALA A 71 -35.46 29.56 15.49
C ALA A 71 -36.39 28.37 15.16
N CYS A 72 -35.97 27.47 14.27
CA CYS A 72 -36.70 26.26 13.92
C CYS A 72 -36.67 25.18 15.01
N SER A 73 -35.66 25.18 15.89
CA SER A 73 -35.34 23.98 16.68
C SER A 73 -36.08 23.74 18.00
N GLN A 74 -37.01 24.60 18.49
CA GLN A 74 -38.07 24.12 19.41
C GLN A 74 -39.16 25.11 19.88
N THR A 75 -40.38 24.55 19.91
CA THR A 75 -41.45 24.68 20.90
C THR A 75 -40.96 24.35 22.34
N MET A 76 -41.36 25.14 23.34
CA MET A 76 -41.20 24.92 24.80
C MET A 76 -39.89 25.38 25.52
N ARG A 77 -39.55 26.68 25.48
CA ARG A 77 -38.77 27.35 26.57
C ARG A 77 -39.06 28.86 26.59
N LYS A 78 -39.01 29.48 27.78
CA LYS A 78 -39.33 30.92 28.03
C LYS A 78 -38.57 31.85 27.06
N ASP A 79 -39.19 32.97 26.67
CA ASP A 79 -38.70 33.90 25.63
C ASP A 79 -37.31 34.52 25.90
N GLU A 80 -36.91 34.68 27.17
CA GLU A 80 -35.61 35.28 27.52
C GLU A 80 -34.41 34.35 27.23
N ASP A 81 -34.54 33.05 27.51
CA ASP A 81 -33.50 32.05 27.22
C ASP A 81 -33.34 31.84 25.70
N LYS A 82 -34.43 32.03 24.95
CA LYS A 82 -34.45 31.97 23.48
C LYS A 82 -33.59 33.06 22.84
N SER A 83 -33.61 34.28 23.38
CA SER A 83 -32.78 35.38 22.87
C SER A 83 -31.30 35.19 23.20
N ARG A 84 -30.99 34.70 24.41
CA ARG A 84 -29.61 34.43 24.85
C ARG A 84 -28.96 33.32 24.03
N MET A 85 -29.64 32.19 23.86
CA MET A 85 -29.11 31.05 23.10
C MET A 85 -28.88 31.39 21.62
N LYS A 86 -29.81 32.14 20.99
CA LYS A 86 -29.65 32.64 19.62
C LYS A 86 -28.41 33.53 19.47
N LYS A 87 -28.18 34.44 20.41
CA LYS A 87 -27.00 35.32 20.40
C LYS A 87 -25.71 34.51 20.60
N SER A 88 -25.70 33.55 21.52
CA SER A 88 -24.51 32.74 21.80
C SER A 88 -24.06 31.91 20.59
N VAL A 89 -24.99 31.29 19.86
CA VAL A 89 -24.65 30.47 18.67
C VAL A 89 -24.10 31.33 17.52
N VAL A 90 -24.71 32.50 17.28
CA VAL A 90 -24.24 33.41 16.24
C VAL A 90 -22.88 34.01 16.60
N VAL A 91 -22.67 34.37 17.87
CA VAL A 91 -21.37 34.83 18.38
C VAL A 91 -20.32 33.72 18.28
N PHE A 92 -20.69 32.45 18.53
CA PHE A 92 -19.76 31.33 18.42
C PHE A 92 -19.18 31.18 17.01
N TRP A 93 -19.96 31.39 15.94
CA TRP A 93 -19.41 31.30 14.58
C TRP A 93 -18.70 32.58 14.14
N LEU A 94 -19.34 33.74 14.31
CA LEU A 94 -18.84 35.01 13.78
C LEU A 94 -17.67 35.60 14.59
N ALA A 95 -17.60 35.33 15.90
CA ALA A 95 -16.50 35.77 16.74
C ALA A 95 -15.38 34.73 16.87
N ASN A 96 -15.48 33.60 16.17
CA ASN A 96 -14.42 32.59 16.16
C ASN A 96 -13.24 33.08 15.30
N PRO A 97 -12.05 33.28 15.87
CA PRO A 97 -10.89 33.75 15.12
C PRO A 97 -10.46 32.74 14.03
N LEU A 98 -10.73 31.45 14.22
CA LEU A 98 -10.36 30.41 13.25
C LEU A 98 -11.11 30.59 11.92
N THR A 99 -12.44 30.72 11.98
CA THR A 99 -13.30 30.86 10.78
C THR A 99 -12.99 32.17 10.06
N ALA A 100 -12.89 33.28 10.81
CA ALA A 100 -12.59 34.60 10.27
C ALA A 100 -11.22 34.67 9.58
N ILE A 101 -10.19 34.01 10.13
CA ILE A 101 -8.87 33.95 9.50
C ILE A 101 -8.92 33.08 8.23
N ILE A 102 -9.57 31.92 8.27
CA ILE A 102 -9.66 31.00 7.12
C ILE A 102 -10.34 31.68 5.92
N SER A 103 -11.45 32.38 6.13
CA SER A 103 -12.13 33.12 5.05
C SER A 103 -11.31 34.31 4.56
N ALA A 104 -10.72 35.10 5.46
CA ALA A 104 -9.88 36.25 5.10
C ALA A 104 -8.61 35.85 4.31
N ARG A 105 -8.08 34.65 4.56
CA ARG A 105 -6.93 34.09 3.81
C ARG A 105 -7.31 33.62 2.40
N GLY A 106 -8.60 33.44 2.11
CA GLY A 106 -9.09 33.07 0.77
C GLY A 106 -9.46 31.59 0.63
N ASN A 107 -9.90 30.93 1.70
CA ASN A 107 -10.27 29.52 1.65
C ASN A 107 -11.77 29.33 1.35
N ALA A 108 -12.10 28.37 0.48
CA ALA A 108 -13.48 28.11 0.06
C ALA A 108 -14.27 27.21 1.03
N ASP A 109 -13.66 26.66 2.08
CA ASP A 109 -14.34 25.74 3.01
C ASP A 109 -15.53 26.35 3.75
N VAL A 110 -15.48 27.65 4.03
CA VAL A 110 -16.59 28.39 4.64
C VAL A 110 -17.83 28.39 3.73
N LEU A 111 -17.61 28.47 2.41
CA LEU A 111 -18.70 28.39 1.43
C LEU A 111 -19.34 27.00 1.42
N VAL A 112 -18.53 25.94 1.55
CA VAL A 112 -19.05 24.56 1.65
C VAL A 112 -19.89 24.40 2.92
N CYS A 113 -19.40 24.91 4.05
CA CYS A 113 -20.14 24.90 5.32
C CYS A 113 -21.50 25.60 5.20
N ALA A 114 -21.57 26.74 4.49
CA ALA A 114 -22.81 27.46 4.26
C ALA A 114 -23.82 26.67 3.45
N VAL A 115 -23.39 25.97 2.41
CA VAL A 115 -24.29 25.13 1.61
C VAL A 115 -24.75 23.92 2.41
N VAL A 116 -23.88 23.29 3.21
CA VAL A 116 -24.26 22.16 4.09
C VAL A 116 -25.29 22.59 5.14
N LEU A 117 -25.08 23.72 5.81
CA LEU A 117 -26.06 24.28 6.75
C LEU A 117 -27.37 24.67 6.06
N TRP A 118 -27.30 25.17 4.83
CA TRP A 118 -28.50 25.49 4.06
C TRP A 118 -29.30 24.24 3.70
N THR A 119 -28.63 23.14 3.31
CA THR A 119 -29.27 21.84 3.12
C THR A 119 -29.94 21.36 4.41
N LEU A 120 -29.24 21.43 5.55
CA LEU A 120 -29.79 21.05 6.85
C LEU A 120 -31.03 21.87 7.21
N TYR A 121 -30.97 23.19 7.00
CA TYR A 121 -32.09 24.11 7.23
C TYR A 121 -33.33 23.75 6.40
N LEU A 122 -33.15 23.42 5.11
CA LEU A 122 -34.25 23.00 4.24
C LEU A 122 -34.85 21.66 4.68
N LEU A 123 -34.01 20.71 5.11
CA LEU A 123 -34.46 19.42 5.65
C LEU A 123 -35.28 19.61 6.94
N MET A 124 -34.83 20.47 7.86
CA MET A 124 -35.56 20.77 9.10
C MET A 124 -36.90 21.47 8.85
N ARG A 125 -37.04 22.22 7.75
CA ARG A 125 -38.33 22.81 7.32
C ARG A 125 -39.21 21.87 6.49
N ASN A 126 -38.85 20.58 6.40
CA ASN A 126 -39.54 19.56 5.62
C ASN A 126 -39.62 19.89 4.10
N GLN A 127 -38.71 20.73 3.60
CA GLN A 127 -38.55 21.08 2.19
C GLN A 127 -37.51 20.17 1.53
N TRP A 128 -37.72 18.86 1.63
CA TRP A 128 -36.74 17.82 1.25
C TRP A 128 -36.38 17.81 -0.24
N TRP A 129 -37.30 18.19 -1.13
CA TRP A 129 -37.04 18.26 -2.59
C TRP A 129 -36.09 19.42 -2.95
N LEU A 130 -36.24 20.58 -2.31
CA LEU A 130 -35.35 21.72 -2.51
C LEU A 130 -33.98 21.45 -1.89
N ALA A 131 -33.97 20.76 -0.74
CA ALA A 131 -32.74 20.28 -0.12
C ALA A 131 -31.97 19.34 -1.06
N ALA A 132 -32.64 18.39 -1.74
CA ALA A 132 -32.02 17.49 -2.71
C ALA A 132 -31.35 18.24 -3.86
N LEU A 133 -32.02 19.28 -4.38
CA LEU A 133 -31.53 20.10 -5.47
C LEU A 133 -30.31 20.94 -5.06
N VAL A 134 -30.37 21.63 -3.91
CA VAL A 134 -29.25 22.43 -3.38
C VAL A 134 -28.05 21.53 -3.08
N TYR A 135 -28.31 20.36 -2.48
CA TYR A 135 -27.28 19.40 -2.12
C TYR A 135 -26.57 18.81 -3.35
N GLY A 136 -27.33 18.43 -4.38
CA GLY A 136 -26.78 17.88 -5.62
C GLY A 136 -26.08 18.91 -6.50
N LEU A 137 -26.63 20.13 -6.64
CA LEU A 137 -26.04 21.17 -7.51
C LEU A 137 -24.84 21.89 -6.88
N LEU A 138 -24.83 22.10 -5.56
CA LEU A 138 -23.85 22.95 -4.90
C LEU A 138 -22.97 22.17 -3.93
N ALA A 139 -23.55 21.46 -2.96
CA ALA A 139 -22.79 20.92 -1.83
C ALA A 139 -21.68 19.96 -2.29
N VAL A 140 -22.03 18.99 -3.12
CA VAL A 140 -21.11 17.95 -3.62
C VAL A 140 -20.17 18.47 -4.71
N HIS A 141 -20.57 19.50 -5.46
CA HIS A 141 -19.72 20.10 -6.49
C HIS A 141 -18.63 21.01 -5.93
N LEU A 142 -18.89 21.73 -4.84
CA LEU A 142 -17.88 22.60 -4.21
C LEU A 142 -16.78 21.77 -3.53
N LYS A 143 -17.17 20.73 -2.78
CA LYS A 143 -16.27 19.67 -2.28
C LYS A 143 -17.01 18.34 -2.26
N LEU A 144 -16.28 17.24 -2.40
CA LEU A 144 -16.89 15.91 -2.52
C LEU A 144 -17.37 15.35 -1.17
N TYR A 145 -16.77 15.75 -0.04
CA TYR A 145 -17.05 15.16 1.27
C TYR A 145 -18.52 15.18 1.71
N PRO A 146 -19.37 16.20 1.39
CA PRO A 146 -20.75 16.22 1.84
C PRO A 146 -21.53 14.98 1.41
N ILE A 147 -21.12 14.27 0.35
CA ILE A 147 -21.75 13.02 -0.12
C ILE A 147 -21.96 11.98 0.98
N ILE A 148 -21.11 11.99 2.03
CA ILE A 148 -21.20 11.09 3.19
C ILE A 148 -22.52 11.25 3.96
N TYR A 149 -23.24 12.38 3.81
CA TYR A 149 -24.51 12.61 4.48
C TYR A 149 -25.69 11.95 3.75
N LEU A 150 -25.54 11.50 2.50
CA LEU A 150 -26.65 10.95 1.72
C LEU A 150 -27.37 9.77 2.40
N PRO A 151 -26.67 8.79 3.01
CA PRO A 151 -27.34 7.70 3.73
C PRO A 151 -28.13 8.20 4.95
N SER A 152 -27.58 9.14 5.71
CA SER A 152 -28.27 9.73 6.87
C SER A 152 -29.55 10.48 6.47
N ILE A 153 -29.53 11.20 5.33
CA ILE A 153 -30.71 11.88 4.80
C ILE A 153 -31.76 10.86 4.38
N TYR A 154 -31.35 9.81 3.65
CA TYR A 154 -32.25 8.76 3.21
C TYR A 154 -32.96 8.08 4.40
N LEU A 155 -32.22 7.76 5.46
CA LEU A 155 -32.77 7.16 6.67
C LEU A 155 -33.67 8.14 7.45
N SER A 156 -33.27 9.40 7.61
CA SER A 156 -34.11 10.40 8.30
C SER A 156 -35.47 10.61 7.61
N LEU A 157 -35.53 10.53 6.28
CA LEU A 157 -36.77 10.67 5.51
C LEU A 157 -37.70 9.46 5.64
N SER A 158 -37.18 8.32 6.11
CA SER A 158 -37.95 7.07 6.27
C SER A 158 -38.81 7.05 7.55
N ASN A 159 -38.60 7.98 8.51
CA ASN A 159 -39.25 7.99 9.82
C ASN A 159 -39.22 6.62 10.54
N VAL A 160 -38.15 5.84 10.38
CA VAL A 160 -38.02 4.50 10.95
C VAL A 160 -37.31 4.59 12.30
N SER A 161 -38.02 4.38 13.41
CA SER A 161 -37.34 4.24 14.71
C SER A 161 -36.79 2.82 14.88
N LEU A 162 -35.60 2.69 15.50
CA LEU A 162 -34.90 1.41 15.71
C LEU A 162 -35.65 0.43 16.65
N SER A 163 -36.81 0.84 17.18
CA SER A 163 -37.62 0.07 18.14
C SER A 163 -38.39 -1.11 17.54
N SER A 164 -38.47 -1.24 16.21
CA SER A 164 -39.10 -2.37 15.53
C SER A 164 -38.03 -3.26 14.89
N GLY A 165 -38.05 -4.56 15.16
CA GLY A 165 -37.00 -5.52 14.77
C GLY A 165 -36.57 -5.50 13.29
N TRP A 166 -35.42 -6.13 13.01
CA TRP A 166 -34.66 -6.08 11.74
C TRP A 166 -35.49 -6.33 10.46
N ILE A 167 -36.53 -7.17 10.53
CA ILE A 167 -37.39 -7.49 9.38
C ILE A 167 -38.33 -6.32 9.04
N ASP A 168 -38.89 -5.64 10.04
CA ASP A 168 -39.74 -4.46 9.84
C ASP A 168 -38.91 -3.23 9.46
N TYR A 169 -37.68 -3.13 9.98
CA TYR A 169 -36.69 -2.15 9.55
C TYR A 169 -36.40 -2.28 8.05
N GLY A 170 -36.09 -3.49 7.56
CA GLY A 170 -35.85 -3.77 6.15
C GLY A 170 -37.05 -3.47 5.25
N LYS A 171 -38.27 -3.84 5.68
CA LYS A 171 -39.50 -3.54 4.93
C LYS A 171 -39.78 -2.05 4.80
N ARG A 172 -39.60 -1.27 5.88
CA ARG A 172 -39.82 0.18 5.87
C ARG A 172 -38.75 0.93 5.09
N LEU A 173 -37.52 0.43 5.07
CA LEU A 173 -36.43 0.96 4.25
C LEU A 173 -36.78 0.83 2.75
N ILE A 174 -37.20 -0.36 2.32
CA ILE A 174 -37.60 -0.63 0.92
C ILE A 174 -38.86 0.16 0.53
N SER A 175 -39.74 0.45 1.48
CA SER A 175 -40.97 1.23 1.26
C SER A 175 -40.74 2.76 1.19
N ASN A 176 -39.51 3.26 1.39
CA ASN A 176 -39.22 4.69 1.52
C ASN A 176 -39.19 5.44 0.17
N MET A 177 -40.37 5.67 -0.42
CA MET A 177 -40.51 6.41 -1.67
C MET A 177 -39.93 7.83 -1.62
N LYS A 178 -40.01 8.53 -0.48
CA LYS A 178 -39.45 9.88 -0.33
C LYS A 178 -37.92 9.88 -0.42
N GLY A 179 -37.27 8.92 0.25
CA GLY A 179 -35.83 8.71 0.16
C GLY A 179 -35.38 8.39 -1.27
N TYR A 180 -36.10 7.51 -1.98
CA TYR A 180 -35.77 7.20 -3.38
C TYR A 180 -35.92 8.40 -4.30
N ILE A 181 -36.99 9.20 -4.15
CA ILE A 181 -37.18 10.43 -4.94
C ILE A 181 -36.09 11.46 -4.60
N PHE A 182 -35.69 11.58 -3.33
CA PHE A 182 -34.57 12.44 -2.93
C PHE A 182 -33.27 12.05 -3.64
N VAL A 183 -32.91 10.77 -3.58
CA VAL A 183 -31.71 10.23 -4.24
C VAL A 183 -31.80 10.40 -5.75
N LEU A 184 -32.97 10.22 -6.36
CA LEU A 184 -33.18 10.45 -7.79
C LEU A 184 -32.94 11.92 -8.18
N ILE A 185 -33.54 12.87 -7.46
CA ILE A 185 -33.34 14.31 -7.70
C ILE A 185 -31.87 14.68 -7.52
N PHE A 186 -31.23 14.18 -6.45
CA PHE A 186 -29.81 14.35 -6.20
C PHE A 186 -28.96 13.84 -7.37
N CYS A 187 -29.13 12.58 -7.78
CA CYS A 187 -28.38 11.98 -8.87
C CYS A 187 -28.61 12.70 -10.20
N CYS A 188 -29.84 13.07 -10.54
CA CYS A 188 -30.15 13.81 -11.76
C CYS A 188 -29.49 15.19 -11.78
N SER A 189 -29.57 15.94 -10.68
CA SER A 189 -28.95 17.27 -10.57
C SER A 189 -27.42 17.21 -10.65
N LEU A 190 -26.79 16.24 -9.96
CA LEU A 190 -25.36 16.00 -10.02
C LEU A 190 -24.91 15.62 -11.44
N LEU A 191 -25.58 14.65 -12.07
CA LEU A 191 -25.26 14.19 -13.42
C LEU A 191 -25.41 15.30 -14.46
N THR A 192 -26.41 16.17 -14.31
CA THR A 192 -26.65 17.28 -15.25
C THR A 192 -25.44 18.22 -15.29
N LEU A 193 -24.92 18.64 -14.13
CA LEU A 193 -23.72 19.49 -14.07
C LEU A 193 -22.46 18.74 -14.52
N VAL A 194 -22.30 17.47 -14.14
CA VAL A 194 -21.16 16.66 -14.61
C VAL A 194 -21.15 16.56 -16.14
N ILE A 195 -22.30 16.30 -16.76
CA ILE A 195 -22.45 16.23 -18.22
C ILE A 195 -22.15 17.59 -18.86
N ILE A 196 -22.68 18.68 -18.31
CA ILE A 196 -22.38 20.04 -18.80
C ILE A 196 -20.88 20.31 -18.79
N PHE A 197 -20.19 20.01 -17.68
CA PHE A 197 -18.75 20.22 -17.60
C PHE A 197 -17.94 19.26 -18.47
N TYR A 198 -18.41 18.03 -18.64
CA TYR A 198 -17.80 17.08 -19.57
C TYR A 198 -17.89 17.58 -21.02
N MET A 199 -19.04 18.10 -21.43
CA MET A 199 -19.23 18.68 -22.76
C MET A 199 -18.40 19.93 -22.99
N LEU A 200 -18.16 20.75 -21.95
CA LEU A 200 -17.39 21.99 -22.05
C LEU A 200 -15.87 21.77 -22.11
N TYR A 201 -15.35 20.76 -21.40
CA TYR A 201 -13.89 20.60 -21.21
C TYR A 201 -13.32 19.26 -21.71
N ALA A 202 -14.16 18.28 -22.07
CA ALA A 202 -13.79 16.98 -22.64
C ALA A 202 -12.72 16.18 -21.84
N GLU A 203 -12.65 16.36 -20.51
CA GLU A 203 -11.68 15.68 -19.65
C GLU A 203 -12.34 14.63 -18.73
N CYS A 204 -11.99 13.35 -18.89
CA CYS A 204 -12.49 12.20 -18.11
C CYS A 204 -12.08 12.18 -16.62
N LYS A 205 -11.23 13.11 -16.17
CA LYS A 205 -10.70 13.11 -14.80
C LYS A 205 -11.80 13.30 -13.74
N ILE A 206 -12.88 14.01 -14.08
CA ILE A 206 -13.98 14.30 -13.16
C ILE A 206 -14.57 12.98 -12.63
N ILE A 207 -14.88 12.03 -13.51
CA ILE A 207 -15.53 10.75 -13.14
C ILE A 207 -14.61 9.88 -12.27
N HIS A 208 -13.31 9.86 -12.57
CA HIS A 208 -12.33 9.07 -11.81
C HIS A 208 -12.16 9.55 -10.35
N TYR A 209 -12.25 10.86 -10.10
CA TYR A 209 -12.22 11.42 -8.74
C TYR A 209 -13.47 11.06 -7.91
N PHE A 210 -14.65 11.03 -8.54
CA PHE A 210 -15.90 10.64 -7.85
C PHE A 210 -15.89 9.15 -7.45
N LEU A 211 -15.37 8.27 -8.31
CA LEU A 211 -15.31 6.83 -8.06
C LEU A 211 -14.31 6.44 -6.96
N HIS A 212 -13.12 7.04 -6.92
CA HIS A 212 -12.07 6.63 -5.98
C HIS A 212 -12.37 6.99 -4.51
N LEU A 213 -13.19 8.01 -4.22
CA LEU A 213 -13.50 8.42 -2.84
C LEU A 213 -14.64 7.61 -2.21
N ILE A 214 -15.57 7.09 -3.02
CA ILE A 214 -16.74 6.33 -2.54
C ILE A 214 -16.34 4.90 -2.09
N LEU A 215 -15.18 4.40 -2.51
CA LEU A 215 -14.80 2.99 -2.39
C LEU A 215 -13.92 2.63 -1.18
N ASN A 216 -13.67 3.51 -0.21
CA ASN A 216 -12.93 3.07 0.99
C ASN A 216 -13.86 2.25 1.92
N PRO A 217 -13.73 0.91 1.97
CA PRO A 217 -14.72 0.06 2.61
C PRO A 217 -14.74 0.25 4.13
N ALA A 218 -13.60 0.61 4.73
CA ALA A 218 -13.46 0.84 6.16
C ALA A 218 -14.23 2.07 6.64
N VAL A 219 -14.27 3.13 5.83
CA VAL A 219 -15.04 4.35 6.11
C VAL A 219 -16.53 4.06 5.98
N ILE A 220 -16.95 3.34 4.94
CA ILE A 220 -18.36 2.99 4.68
C ILE A 220 -18.94 2.14 5.82
N LYS A 221 -18.20 1.15 6.33
CA LYS A 221 -18.66 0.26 7.40
C LYS A 221 -18.83 0.97 8.76
N LYS A 222 -17.93 1.90 9.10
CA LYS A 222 -18.08 2.69 10.34
C LYS A 222 -19.21 3.71 10.24
N LEU A 223 -19.30 4.39 9.11
CA LEU A 223 -20.37 5.34 8.84
C LEU A 223 -21.74 4.64 8.84
N SER A 224 -21.86 3.43 8.30
CA SER A 224 -23.13 2.68 8.28
C SER A 224 -23.64 2.28 9.66
N MET A 225 -22.76 1.96 10.62
CA MET A 225 -23.19 1.67 12.00
C MET A 225 -23.70 2.92 12.73
N GLU A 226 -23.06 4.08 12.53
CA GLU A 226 -23.51 5.35 13.12
C GLU A 226 -24.83 5.83 12.52
N PHE A 227 -25.02 5.65 11.21
CA PHE A 227 -26.27 5.99 10.53
C PHE A 227 -27.47 5.21 11.06
N CYS A 228 -27.28 3.94 11.44
CA CYS A 228 -28.36 3.13 12.00
C CYS A 228 -28.74 3.54 13.43
N ARG A 229 -27.87 4.25 14.17
CA ARG A 229 -28.11 4.55 15.59
C ARG A 229 -28.68 5.95 15.86
N PHE A 230 -28.30 6.95 15.05
CA PHE A 230 -28.60 8.36 15.33
C PHE A 230 -29.35 9.09 14.20
N HIS A 231 -30.01 8.41 13.27
CA HIS A 231 -30.71 9.06 12.14
C HIS A 231 -31.88 9.96 12.55
N ASP A 232 -32.41 9.80 13.78
CA ASP A 232 -33.50 10.61 14.32
C ASP A 232 -33.05 12.06 14.65
N ASP A 233 -31.76 12.29 14.92
CA ASP A 233 -31.18 13.61 15.18
C ASP A 233 -30.11 13.96 14.12
N LEU A 234 -30.58 14.52 13.01
CA LEU A 234 -29.76 14.76 11.82
C LEU A 234 -28.52 15.66 12.07
N PRO A 235 -28.59 16.80 12.79
CA PRO A 235 -27.41 17.60 13.11
C PRO A 235 -26.32 16.85 13.88
N PHE A 236 -26.71 16.02 14.86
CA PHE A 236 -25.78 15.23 15.66
C PHE A 236 -25.17 14.08 14.85
N CYS A 237 -25.99 13.39 14.05
CA CYS A 237 -25.52 12.37 13.12
C CYS A 237 -24.47 12.94 12.14
N TRP A 238 -24.72 14.12 11.57
CA TRP A 238 -23.76 14.76 10.66
C TRP A 238 -22.47 15.17 11.38
N LEU A 239 -22.55 15.66 12.63
CA LEU A 239 -21.37 16.00 13.43
C LEU A 239 -20.44 14.78 13.58
N ILE A 240 -20.97 13.65 14.05
CA ILE A 240 -20.20 12.42 14.26
C ILE A 240 -19.66 11.89 12.94
N THR A 241 -20.51 11.79 11.92
CA THR A 241 -20.13 11.34 10.57
C THR A 241 -18.94 12.12 10.04
N THR A 242 -18.95 13.45 10.23
CA THR A 242 -17.87 14.34 9.80
C THR A 242 -16.61 14.15 10.64
N ALA A 243 -16.74 14.04 11.96
CA ALA A 243 -15.61 13.83 12.85
C ALA A 243 -14.90 12.49 12.58
N VAL A 244 -15.66 11.42 12.37
CA VAL A 244 -15.14 10.11 11.96
C VAL A 244 -14.44 10.21 10.59
N PHE A 245 -15.08 10.84 9.61
CA PHE A 245 -14.50 11.03 8.29
C PHE A 245 -13.15 11.77 8.32
N VAL A 246 -13.04 12.84 9.12
CA VAL A 246 -11.80 13.61 9.27
C VAL A 246 -10.72 12.80 9.99
N SER A 247 -11.10 12.06 11.04
CA SER A 247 -10.15 11.27 11.85
C SER A 247 -9.50 10.12 11.07
N PHE A 248 -10.24 9.50 10.14
CA PHE A 248 -9.75 8.39 9.32
C PHE A 248 -9.18 8.83 7.95
N ASN A 249 -9.06 10.14 7.71
CA ASN A 249 -8.47 10.62 6.47
C ASN A 249 -6.95 10.42 6.46
N LYS A 250 -6.41 9.90 5.35
CA LYS A 250 -4.96 9.60 5.18
C LYS A 250 -4.08 10.82 5.44
N VAL A 251 -4.57 12.02 5.12
CA VAL A 251 -3.93 13.30 5.40
C VAL A 251 -4.91 14.14 6.20
N CYS A 252 -4.55 14.56 7.41
CA CYS A 252 -5.37 15.44 8.25
C CYS A 252 -4.69 16.81 8.35
N THR A 253 -5.43 17.87 7.99
CA THR A 253 -5.01 19.27 8.16
C THR A 253 -5.97 19.97 9.12
N SER A 254 -5.51 20.96 9.88
CA SER A 254 -6.35 21.69 10.85
C SER A 254 -7.53 22.41 10.21
N GLN A 255 -7.46 22.68 8.91
CA GLN A 255 -8.55 23.24 8.10
C GLN A 255 -9.80 22.34 8.12
N TYR A 256 -9.65 21.01 8.19
CA TYR A 256 -10.80 20.09 8.20
C TYR A 256 -11.65 20.19 9.46
N PHE A 257 -11.12 20.75 10.55
CA PHE A 257 -11.87 20.92 11.79
C PHE A 257 -13.07 21.85 11.61
N ILE A 258 -13.01 22.77 10.64
CA ILE A 258 -14.13 23.66 10.33
C ILE A 258 -15.40 22.89 9.95
N TRP A 259 -15.26 21.71 9.34
CA TRP A 259 -16.40 20.92 8.84
C TRP A 259 -17.28 20.39 9.97
N TYR A 260 -16.69 19.93 11.08
CA TYR A 260 -17.46 19.46 12.24
C TYR A 260 -17.72 20.58 13.27
N ILE A 261 -16.83 21.57 13.41
CA ILE A 261 -17.09 22.76 14.26
C ILE A 261 -18.35 23.50 13.78
N CYS A 262 -18.61 23.50 12.47
CA CYS A 262 -19.83 24.05 11.89
C CYS A 262 -21.11 23.40 12.42
N LEU A 263 -21.08 22.10 12.70
CA LEU A 263 -22.27 21.37 13.15
C LEU A 263 -22.44 21.39 14.67
N LEU A 264 -21.36 21.66 15.41
CA LEU A 264 -21.32 21.59 16.88
C LEU A 264 -22.38 22.46 17.59
N PRO A 265 -22.61 23.74 17.24
CA PRO A 265 -23.59 24.57 17.94
C PRO A 265 -25.04 24.09 17.79
N ILE A 266 -25.32 23.40 16.68
CA ILE A 266 -26.66 22.86 16.40
C ILE A 266 -26.81 21.50 17.08
N ALA A 267 -25.75 20.68 17.05
CA ALA A 267 -25.70 19.37 17.67
C ALA A 267 -25.63 19.42 19.22
N GLN A 268 -25.17 20.52 19.82
CA GLN A 268 -25.06 20.71 21.29
C GLN A 268 -26.36 20.38 22.04
N ARG A 269 -27.51 20.50 21.37
CA ARG A 269 -28.83 20.17 21.90
C ARG A 269 -28.94 18.76 22.48
N SER A 270 -28.23 17.80 21.88
CA SER A 270 -28.28 16.38 22.25
C SER A 270 -27.09 15.96 23.11
N ILE A 271 -26.21 16.91 23.42
CA ILE A 271 -24.96 16.70 24.14
C ILE A 271 -25.09 17.34 25.52
N GLU A 272 -25.48 16.55 26.52
CA GLU A 272 -25.53 16.98 27.92
C GLU A 272 -24.15 16.88 28.56
N ILE A 273 -23.34 17.93 28.43
CA ILE A 273 -22.01 18.03 29.07
C ILE A 273 -22.02 19.07 30.18
N SER A 274 -21.38 18.78 31.31
CA SER A 274 -21.10 19.81 32.31
C SER A 274 -20.14 20.87 31.77
N THR A 275 -20.25 22.12 32.23
CA THR A 275 -19.35 23.20 31.79
C THR A 275 -17.87 22.89 32.08
N VAL A 276 -17.58 22.13 33.14
CA VAL A 276 -16.22 21.73 33.51
C VAL A 276 -15.66 20.70 32.53
N GLU A 277 -16.43 19.68 32.19
CA GLU A 277 -16.05 18.67 31.19
C GLU A 277 -15.86 19.30 29.81
N ALA A 278 -16.74 20.25 29.42
CA ALA A 278 -16.60 20.99 28.17
C ALA A 278 -15.31 21.83 28.12
N VAL A 279 -14.96 22.52 29.21
CA VAL A 279 -13.70 23.27 29.30
C VAL A 279 -12.50 22.34 29.26
N TYR A 280 -12.55 21.20 29.94
CA TYR A 280 -11.48 20.19 29.91
C TYR A 280 -11.26 19.64 28.49
N LEU A 281 -12.35 19.32 27.78
CA LEU A 281 -12.32 18.87 26.39
C LEU A 281 -11.69 19.91 25.46
N ILE A 282 -12.07 21.18 25.60
CA ILE A 282 -11.51 22.28 24.80
C ILE A 282 -10.01 22.44 25.06
N ILE A 283 -9.58 22.41 26.33
CA ILE A 283 -8.16 22.52 26.70
C ILE A 283 -7.37 21.33 26.13
N LEU A 284 -7.88 20.11 26.29
CA LEU A 284 -7.24 18.90 25.79
C LEU A 284 -7.10 18.94 24.26
N TRP A 285 -8.13 19.41 23.55
CA TRP A 285 -8.12 19.56 22.11
C TRP A 285 -7.08 20.58 21.63
N PHE A 286 -7.02 21.77 22.24
CA PHE A 286 -6.01 22.78 21.89
C PHE A 286 -4.58 22.34 22.24
N LEU A 287 -4.38 21.64 23.36
CA LEU A 287 -3.07 21.07 23.72
C LEU A 287 -2.64 19.98 22.72
N GLY A 288 -3.58 19.14 22.27
CA GLY A 288 -3.33 18.15 21.22
C GLY A 288 -2.87 18.80 19.92
N GLN A 289 -3.53 19.87 19.49
CA GLN A 289 -3.13 20.64 18.31
C GLN A 289 -1.76 21.31 18.46
N ALA A 290 -1.50 21.92 19.62
CA ALA A 290 -0.22 22.56 19.89
C ALA A 290 0.93 21.54 19.82
N PHE A 291 0.73 20.36 20.42
CA PHE A 291 1.70 19.27 20.37
C PHE A 291 1.92 18.73 18.95
N TRP A 292 0.86 18.65 18.15
CA TRP A 292 0.92 18.22 16.75
C TRP A 292 1.61 19.22 15.82
N LEU A 293 1.36 20.52 16.01
CA LEU A 293 1.96 21.59 15.23
C LEU A 293 3.41 21.91 15.65
N TYR A 294 3.81 21.51 16.86
CA TYR A 294 5.12 21.82 17.41
C TYR A 294 6.30 21.33 16.55
N PRO A 295 6.34 20.07 16.06
CA PRO A 295 7.41 19.64 15.15
C PRO A 295 7.43 20.41 13.83
N ALA A 296 6.25 20.72 13.27
CA ALA A 296 6.16 21.52 12.05
C ALA A 296 6.72 22.93 12.28
N TYR A 297 6.45 23.53 13.44
CA TYR A 297 7.00 24.81 13.84
C TYR A 297 8.53 24.77 13.97
N LEU A 298 9.08 23.76 14.66
CA LEU A 298 10.53 23.61 14.83
C LEU A 298 11.25 23.42 13.48
N PHE A 299 10.64 22.65 12.58
CA PHE A 299 11.19 22.42 11.25
C PHE A 299 11.11 23.68 10.36
N GLU A 300 9.93 24.28 10.24
CA GLU A 300 9.68 25.36 9.28
C GLU A 300 10.22 26.73 9.76
N PHE A 301 10.16 27.01 11.06
CA PHE A 301 10.57 28.31 11.61
C PHE A 301 11.95 28.30 12.27
N GLN A 302 12.35 27.19 12.91
CA GLN A 302 13.67 27.10 13.57
C GLN A 302 14.73 26.36 12.73
N GLY A 303 14.34 25.72 11.62
CA GLY A 303 15.26 25.03 10.71
C GLY A 303 15.94 23.80 11.33
N LEU A 304 15.38 23.27 12.43
CA LEU A 304 15.90 22.08 13.09
C LEU A 304 15.42 20.83 12.34
N ASN A 305 16.34 20.03 11.84
CA ASN A 305 16.03 18.73 11.26
C ASN A 305 15.60 17.78 12.39
N MET A 306 14.31 17.49 12.47
CA MET A 306 13.76 16.47 13.35
C MET A 306 13.82 15.12 12.64
N ASP A 307 14.39 14.10 13.29
CA ASP A 307 14.45 12.74 12.75
C ASP A 307 13.05 12.24 12.35
N SER A 308 12.96 11.47 11.25
CA SER A 308 11.70 10.95 10.71
C SER A 308 10.82 10.23 11.74
N LEU A 309 11.46 9.55 12.70
CA LEU A 309 10.81 8.86 13.81
C LEU A 309 10.02 9.79 14.75
N HIS A 310 10.54 10.99 15.04
CA HIS A 310 9.87 11.94 15.94
C HIS A 310 8.60 12.51 15.31
N VAL A 311 8.63 12.79 14.00
CA VAL A 311 7.47 13.26 13.25
C VAL A 311 6.39 12.18 13.19
N GLU A 312 6.80 10.92 12.99
CA GLU A 312 5.88 9.78 12.92
C GLU A 312 5.22 9.48 14.29
N ILE A 313 5.98 9.55 15.39
CA ILE A 313 5.46 9.41 16.75
C ILE A 313 4.47 10.53 17.09
N VAL A 314 4.75 11.79 16.72
CA VAL A 314 3.83 12.91 16.97
C VAL A 314 2.56 12.78 16.14
N ARG A 315 2.67 12.32 14.88
CA ARG A 315 1.52 12.03 14.03
C ARG A 315 0.64 10.91 14.60
N LEU A 316 1.26 9.83 15.09
CA LEU A 316 0.54 8.73 15.73
C LEU A 316 -0.18 9.22 16.99
N LYS A 317 0.54 9.91 17.90
CA LYS A 317 -0.02 10.46 19.15
C LYS A 317 -1.16 11.45 18.92
N PHE A 318 -1.08 12.27 17.88
CA PHE A 318 -2.17 13.16 17.50
C PHE A 318 -3.41 12.40 17.02
N GLY A 319 -3.23 11.37 16.18
CA GLY A 319 -4.30 10.48 15.76
C GLY A 319 -4.99 9.80 16.96
N TRP A 320 -4.22 9.33 17.94
CA TRP A 320 -4.76 8.79 19.19
C TRP A 320 -5.51 9.83 20.04
N ALA A 321 -5.04 11.08 20.09
CA ALA A 321 -5.70 12.17 20.81
C ALA A 321 -7.03 12.59 20.16
N GLU A 322 -7.10 12.65 18.84
CA GLU A 322 -8.34 12.90 18.09
C GLU A 322 -9.33 11.74 18.21
N LEU A 323 -8.86 10.49 18.10
CA LEU A 323 -9.67 9.30 18.35
C LEU A 323 -10.20 9.27 19.79
N PHE A 324 -9.38 9.67 20.76
CA PHE A 324 -9.79 9.83 22.15
C PHE A 324 -10.82 10.94 22.34
N PHE A 325 -10.68 12.07 21.65
CA PHE A 325 -11.66 13.17 21.67
C PHE A 325 -13.01 12.73 21.08
N VAL A 326 -12.99 12.04 19.93
CA VAL A 326 -14.19 11.47 19.30
C VAL A 326 -14.82 10.38 20.19
N TRP A 327 -14.01 9.51 20.78
CA TRP A 327 -14.46 8.48 21.72
C TRP A 327 -15.05 9.07 23.01
N LEU A 328 -14.48 10.17 23.52
CA LEU A 328 -14.97 10.86 24.70
C LEU A 328 -16.29 11.59 24.41
N MET A 329 -16.43 12.23 23.24
CA MET A 329 -17.71 12.76 22.77
C MET A 329 -18.77 11.65 22.64
N PHE A 330 -18.36 10.47 22.13
CA PHE A 330 -19.23 9.30 22.03
C PHE A 330 -19.67 8.78 23.41
N LEU A 331 -18.75 8.65 24.37
CA LEU A 331 -19.07 8.21 25.73
C LEU A 331 -19.99 9.19 26.47
N VAL A 332 -19.75 10.48 26.35
CA VAL A 332 -20.56 11.51 27.00
C VAL A 332 -21.99 11.52 26.45
N CYS A 333 -22.17 11.30 25.14
CA CYS A 333 -23.50 11.13 24.55
C CYS A 333 -24.17 9.79 24.85
N ASN A 334 -23.41 8.71 25.04
CA ASN A 334 -23.99 7.41 25.39
C ASN A 334 -24.53 7.41 26.83
N LYS A 335 -23.96 8.24 27.71
CA LYS A 335 -24.38 8.39 29.10
C LYS A 335 -25.78 9.02 29.25
N SER A 336 -26.22 9.86 28.31
CA SER A 336 -27.56 10.50 28.34
C SER A 336 -28.67 9.63 27.72
N ASN A 337 -28.35 8.72 26.80
CA ASN A 337 -29.33 7.76 26.23
C ASN A 337 -29.62 6.56 27.14
N LEU A 338 -28.73 6.27 28.09
CA LEU A 338 -28.90 5.22 29.10
C LEU A 338 -30.03 5.51 30.10
N ASP A 339 -30.40 6.78 30.31
CA ASP A 339 -31.49 7.16 31.22
C ASP A 339 -32.89 7.05 30.59
N HIS A 340 -33.01 6.85 29.27
CA HIS A 340 -34.31 6.83 28.57
C HIS A 340 -34.67 5.56 27.79
N SER A 341 -33.90 4.48 27.89
CA SER A 341 -34.38 3.19 27.39
C SER A 341 -33.87 2.02 28.24
N HIS A 342 -34.82 1.36 28.90
CA HIS A 342 -34.61 0.02 29.42
C HIS A 342 -34.17 -0.91 28.28
N LEU A 343 -32.92 -1.33 28.29
CA LEU A 343 -32.45 -2.50 27.55
C LEU A 343 -31.29 -3.16 28.30
N ASN A 344 -31.65 -3.88 29.36
CA ASN A 344 -30.91 -5.06 29.79
C ASN A 344 -31.03 -6.11 28.67
N CYS A 345 -30.12 -6.10 27.69
CA CYS A 345 -29.73 -7.24 26.84
C CYS A 345 -28.85 -6.72 25.70
N ALA A 346 -27.55 -6.57 25.94
CA ALA A 346 -26.47 -6.53 24.92
C ALA A 346 -25.10 -6.14 25.51
N ASP A 347 -24.98 -5.88 26.82
CA ASP A 347 -23.76 -5.28 27.39
C ASP A 347 -22.57 -6.25 27.57
N ASP A 348 -22.74 -7.56 27.41
CA ASP A 348 -21.62 -8.52 27.51
C ASP A 348 -20.90 -8.81 26.17
N ASP A 349 -21.50 -8.46 25.03
CA ASP A 349 -20.88 -8.71 23.71
C ASP A 349 -20.06 -7.51 23.20
N LEU A 350 -20.30 -6.29 23.69
CA LEU A 350 -19.64 -5.07 23.18
C LEU A 350 -18.17 -4.93 23.64
N LEU A 351 -17.79 -5.60 24.74
CA LEU A 351 -16.41 -5.71 25.22
C LEU A 351 -15.58 -6.77 24.46
N LYS A 352 -16.23 -7.63 23.66
CA LYS A 352 -15.54 -8.53 22.70
C LYS A 352 -15.28 -7.87 21.35
N TYR A 353 -16.11 -6.91 20.92
CA TYR A 353 -15.90 -6.17 19.67
C TYR A 353 -14.82 -5.07 19.75
N THR A 354 -14.24 -4.86 20.93
CA THR A 354 -13.07 -3.99 21.17
C THR A 354 -11.77 -4.78 21.23
N GLU A 355 -11.74 -6.00 20.69
CA GLU A 355 -10.48 -6.62 20.30
C GLU A 355 -9.93 -5.87 19.07
N ILE A 356 -8.96 -4.99 19.33
CA ILE A 356 -7.83 -4.60 18.49
C ILE A 356 -7.95 -5.18 17.06
N TYR A 357 -8.58 -4.45 16.14
CA TYR A 357 -8.52 -4.80 14.73
C TYR A 357 -7.07 -4.61 14.26
N PHE A 358 -6.34 -5.72 14.22
CA PHE A 358 -5.04 -5.81 13.58
C PHE A 358 -5.18 -5.26 12.16
N ILE A 359 -4.25 -4.37 11.80
CA ILE A 359 -4.02 -4.01 10.40
C ILE A 359 -3.67 -5.34 9.72
N SER A 360 -4.56 -5.88 8.90
CA SER A 360 -4.27 -7.08 8.09
C SER A 360 -3.11 -6.75 7.17
N MET A 361 -2.05 -7.55 7.23
CA MET A 361 -0.80 -7.30 6.51
C MET A 361 -0.41 -8.49 5.65
N LEU A 362 0.11 -8.19 4.46
CA LEU A 362 0.78 -9.18 3.61
C LEU A 362 2.28 -9.18 3.94
N TYR A 363 2.79 -10.31 4.40
CA TYR A 363 4.21 -10.48 4.72
C TYR A 363 4.89 -11.29 3.62
N LEU A 364 5.98 -10.76 3.06
CA LEU A 364 6.87 -11.52 2.18
C LEU A 364 8.09 -11.93 3.01
N VAL A 365 8.29 -13.22 3.23
CA VAL A 365 9.33 -13.73 4.12
C VAL A 365 10.31 -14.59 3.33
N GLY A 366 11.59 -14.21 3.35
CA GLY A 366 12.66 -15.00 2.79
C GLY A 366 13.00 -16.20 3.68
N LEU A 367 13.07 -17.40 3.09
CA LEU A 367 13.44 -18.64 3.79
C LEU A 367 14.96 -18.82 3.91
N GLY A 368 15.76 -18.13 3.08
CA GLY A 368 17.20 -18.39 2.98
C GLY A 368 17.51 -19.45 1.92
N LEU A 369 18.73 -20.02 1.96
CA LEU A 369 19.30 -20.73 0.80
C LEU A 369 19.33 -22.25 0.92
N GLY A 370 19.39 -22.81 2.13
CA GLY A 370 19.65 -24.23 2.36
C GLY A 370 18.60 -24.92 3.20
N ASN A 371 18.65 -24.70 4.50
CA ASN A 371 17.86 -25.44 5.48
C ASN A 371 16.69 -24.61 6.00
N VAL A 372 15.74 -25.29 6.65
CA VAL A 372 14.60 -24.65 7.33
C VAL A 372 15.08 -23.64 8.40
N ASP A 373 16.25 -23.91 9.00
CA ASP A 373 16.88 -23.07 10.02
C ASP A 373 17.48 -21.76 9.48
N ASP A 374 17.58 -21.61 8.15
CA ASP A 374 18.11 -20.38 7.53
C ASP A 374 17.10 -19.23 7.59
N ILE A 375 15.86 -19.49 8.02
CA ILE A 375 14.88 -18.43 8.23
C ILE A 375 15.34 -17.49 9.34
N THR A 376 15.21 -16.19 9.11
CA THR A 376 15.53 -15.22 10.16
C THR A 376 14.59 -15.38 11.35
N VAL A 377 15.06 -15.04 12.55
CA VAL A 377 14.22 -15.01 13.77
C VAL A 377 12.99 -14.13 13.56
N LYS A 378 13.14 -13.01 12.84
CA LYS A 378 12.02 -12.14 12.46
C LYS A 378 11.02 -12.88 11.56
N GLY A 379 11.50 -13.59 10.54
CA GLY A 379 10.66 -14.40 9.65
C GLY A 379 9.89 -15.47 10.40
N MET A 380 10.55 -16.19 11.32
CA MET A 380 9.91 -17.21 12.15
C MET A 380 8.76 -16.66 12.98
N VAL A 381 8.98 -15.54 13.69
CA VAL A 381 7.94 -14.88 14.49
C VAL A 381 6.78 -14.41 13.61
N THR A 382 7.07 -13.89 12.41
CA THR A 382 6.05 -13.45 11.45
C THR A 382 5.20 -14.63 10.96
N VAL A 383 5.81 -15.75 10.55
CA VAL A 383 5.08 -16.95 10.10
C VAL A 383 4.17 -17.48 11.21
N GLN A 384 4.63 -17.49 12.46
CA GLN A 384 3.83 -17.89 13.61
C GLN A 384 2.68 -16.92 13.93
N LYS A 385 2.79 -15.66 13.56
CA LYS A 385 1.72 -14.66 13.73
C LYS A 385 0.63 -14.77 12.66
N CYS A 386 0.99 -15.04 11.39
CA CYS A 386 0.06 -14.98 10.25
C CYS A 386 -1.04 -16.07 10.29
N SER A 387 -2.28 -15.76 9.93
CA SER A 387 -3.36 -16.76 9.87
C SER A 387 -3.13 -17.79 8.78
N ARG A 388 -2.59 -17.36 7.64
CA ARG A 388 -2.33 -18.17 6.45
C ARG A 388 -0.89 -18.03 5.95
N VAL A 389 -0.36 -19.13 5.44
CA VAL A 389 1.02 -19.23 4.97
C VAL A 389 1.03 -19.89 3.60
N TYR A 390 1.43 -19.13 2.60
CA TYR A 390 1.70 -19.57 1.24
C TYR A 390 3.18 -19.85 1.07
N LEU A 391 3.51 -20.88 0.29
CA LEU A 391 4.87 -21.20 -0.11
C LEU A 391 4.97 -21.18 -1.64
N GLU A 392 5.84 -20.32 -2.14
CA GLU A 392 6.13 -20.29 -3.58
C GLU A 392 6.92 -21.53 -4.01
N SER A 393 6.42 -22.22 -5.04
CA SER A 393 6.99 -23.49 -5.50
C SER A 393 7.92 -23.40 -6.72
N TYR A 394 8.06 -22.24 -7.40
CA TYR A 394 8.66 -22.17 -8.75
C TYR A 394 9.94 -21.34 -8.94
N THR A 395 10.33 -20.42 -8.04
CA THR A 395 11.46 -19.49 -8.30
C THR A 395 12.84 -20.06 -7.96
N SER A 396 12.94 -20.97 -6.98
CA SER A 396 14.17 -21.66 -6.58
C SER A 396 13.76 -22.86 -5.73
N ILE A 397 13.98 -24.07 -6.21
CA ILE A 397 13.10 -25.20 -5.89
C ILE A 397 13.35 -25.86 -4.52
N MET A 398 12.26 -26.41 -3.99
CA MET A 398 12.08 -27.36 -2.87
C MET A 398 12.67 -28.80 -3.03
N SER A 399 13.59 -29.10 -3.96
CA SER A 399 13.77 -30.52 -4.35
C SER A 399 14.58 -31.38 -3.39
N PHE A 400 15.29 -30.83 -2.39
CA PHE A 400 16.10 -31.68 -1.51
C PHE A 400 16.21 -31.26 -0.03
N GLY A 401 15.99 -29.98 0.32
CA GLY A 401 16.19 -29.47 1.70
C GLY A 401 14.91 -29.06 2.42
N LEU A 402 13.95 -28.52 1.68
CA LEU A 402 12.69 -27.92 2.19
C LEU A 402 11.51 -28.82 1.82
N ASP A 403 11.47 -30.02 2.41
CA ASP A 403 10.28 -30.86 2.30
C ASP A 403 9.11 -30.14 2.99
N LYS A 404 7.98 -29.98 2.29
CA LYS A 404 6.81 -29.26 2.80
C LYS A 404 6.43 -29.72 4.21
N LYS A 405 6.50 -31.04 4.44
CA LYS A 405 6.21 -31.65 5.74
C LYS A 405 7.16 -31.19 6.84
N LYS A 406 8.46 -31.05 6.55
CA LYS A 406 9.44 -30.54 7.52
C LYS A 406 9.18 -29.07 7.85
N LEU A 407 8.76 -28.27 6.87
CA LEU A 407 8.37 -26.87 7.09
C LEU A 407 7.10 -26.78 7.94
N GLU A 408 6.08 -27.59 7.65
CA GLU A 408 4.85 -27.66 8.43
C GLU A 408 5.10 -28.11 9.88
N GLU A 409 5.97 -29.11 10.08
CA GLU A 409 6.41 -29.57 11.41
C GLU A 409 7.20 -28.48 12.16
N PHE A 410 8.08 -27.76 11.47
CA PHE A 410 8.92 -26.72 12.07
C PHE A 410 8.11 -25.47 12.46
N PHE A 411 7.19 -25.02 11.61
CA PHE A 411 6.34 -23.86 11.88
C PHE A 411 5.08 -24.19 12.70
N ASN A 412 4.75 -25.48 12.82
CA ASN A 412 3.50 -25.97 13.42
C ASN A 412 2.26 -25.30 12.80
N LYS A 413 2.27 -25.15 11.46
CA LYS A 413 1.21 -24.55 10.65
C LYS A 413 1.06 -25.27 9.33
N GLU A 414 -0.16 -25.26 8.81
CA GLU A 414 -0.46 -25.72 7.45
C GLU A 414 0.08 -24.71 6.44
N ILE A 415 0.75 -25.23 5.40
CA ILE A 415 1.35 -24.41 4.34
C ILE A 415 0.64 -24.70 3.02
N GLU A 416 0.12 -23.68 2.37
CA GLU A 416 -0.49 -23.79 1.05
C GLU A 416 0.56 -23.56 -0.05
N GLU A 417 0.63 -24.43 -1.05
CA GLU A 417 1.56 -24.24 -2.16
C GLU A 417 0.97 -23.28 -3.19
N ALA A 418 1.71 -22.22 -3.52
CA ALA A 418 1.35 -21.23 -4.52
C ALA A 418 2.21 -21.40 -5.78
N ASP A 419 1.56 -21.76 -6.89
CA ASP A 419 2.20 -21.96 -8.18
C ASP A 419 2.46 -20.62 -8.89
N ARG A 420 3.27 -20.63 -9.97
CA ARG A 420 3.58 -19.45 -10.78
C ARG A 420 2.35 -18.70 -11.28
N MET A 421 1.34 -19.44 -11.75
CA MET A 421 0.08 -18.87 -12.21
C MET A 421 -0.64 -18.11 -11.09
N THR A 422 -0.65 -18.67 -9.88
CA THR A 422 -1.27 -18.05 -8.70
C THR A 422 -0.55 -16.76 -8.29
N ILE A 423 0.76 -16.70 -8.47
CA ILE A 423 1.56 -15.53 -8.05
C ILE A 423 1.63 -14.45 -9.14
N GLU A 424 1.70 -14.82 -10.43
CA GLU A 424 1.87 -13.87 -11.54
C GLU A 424 0.57 -13.48 -12.24
N LEU A 425 -0.45 -14.35 -12.28
CA LEU A 425 -1.70 -14.13 -13.00
C LEU A 425 -2.91 -14.00 -12.08
N ASP A 426 -3.03 -14.85 -11.07
CA ASP A 426 -4.15 -14.86 -10.11
C ASP A 426 -3.74 -14.27 -8.74
N SER A 427 -2.86 -13.25 -8.76
CA SER A 427 -2.37 -12.60 -7.52
C SER A 427 -3.47 -11.95 -6.68
N ASP A 428 -4.63 -11.70 -7.29
CA ASP A 428 -5.78 -11.06 -6.66
C ASP A 428 -6.33 -11.93 -5.52
N ASP A 429 -6.26 -13.27 -5.61
CA ASP A 429 -6.73 -14.16 -4.54
C ASP A 429 -5.93 -13.96 -3.23
N ILE A 430 -4.60 -13.90 -3.33
CA ILE A 430 -3.71 -13.68 -2.16
C ILE A 430 -3.92 -12.27 -1.58
N ILE A 431 -4.15 -11.27 -2.44
CA ILE A 431 -4.37 -9.89 -2.04
C ILE A 431 -5.75 -9.73 -1.37
N ASP A 432 -6.78 -10.38 -1.90
CA ASP A 432 -8.14 -10.37 -1.36
C ASP A 432 -8.16 -10.98 0.05
N GLU A 433 -7.46 -12.11 0.26
CA GLU A 433 -7.33 -12.73 1.57
C GLU A 433 -6.54 -11.87 2.58
N ALA A 434 -5.59 -11.07 2.10
CA ALA A 434 -4.80 -10.16 2.92
C ALA A 434 -5.60 -8.93 3.40
N PHE A 435 -6.82 -8.69 2.90
CA PHE A 435 -7.74 -7.73 3.51
C PHE A 435 -8.37 -8.26 4.79
N ASP A 436 -8.68 -9.56 4.82
CA ASP A 436 -9.43 -10.17 5.92
C ASP A 436 -8.51 -10.70 7.03
N SER A 437 -7.26 -11.04 6.73
CA SER A 437 -6.32 -11.58 7.73
C SER A 437 -4.83 -11.39 7.41
N ASP A 438 -3.95 -11.62 8.38
CA ASP A 438 -2.49 -11.56 8.19
C ASP A 438 -2.00 -12.75 7.34
N VAL A 439 -1.57 -12.48 6.10
CA VAL A 439 -1.13 -13.50 5.14
C VAL A 439 0.39 -13.46 4.99
N CYS A 440 1.03 -14.62 5.02
CA CYS A 440 2.46 -14.77 4.77
C CYS A 440 2.72 -15.47 3.44
N LEU A 441 3.61 -14.93 2.60
CA LEU A 441 4.17 -15.60 1.43
C LEU A 441 5.65 -15.91 1.70
N LEU A 442 5.98 -17.19 1.77
CA LEU A 442 7.33 -17.71 1.92
C LEU A 442 7.99 -17.82 0.54
N VAL A 443 9.18 -17.23 0.43
CA VAL A 443 9.98 -17.20 -0.81
C VAL A 443 11.37 -17.77 -0.51
N VAL A 444 11.89 -18.62 -1.39
CA VAL A 444 13.25 -19.18 -1.26
C VAL A 444 14.29 -18.08 -1.52
N GLY A 445 15.30 -17.99 -0.67
CA GLY A 445 16.29 -16.91 -0.68
C GLY A 445 15.74 -15.61 -0.09
N ASP A 446 15.89 -14.52 -0.83
CA ASP A 446 15.35 -13.20 -0.47
C ASP A 446 14.16 -12.83 -1.37
N PRO A 447 13.05 -12.30 -0.82
CA PRO A 447 11.84 -12.03 -1.60
C PRO A 447 12.02 -11.05 -2.77
N LEU A 448 13.05 -10.18 -2.75
CA LEU A 448 13.28 -9.17 -3.78
C LEU A 448 14.64 -9.33 -4.50
N GLY A 449 15.35 -10.44 -4.28
CA GLY A 449 16.70 -10.63 -4.81
C GLY A 449 16.74 -10.80 -6.33
N ALA A 450 15.95 -11.72 -6.89
CA ALA A 450 15.93 -12.04 -8.32
C ALA A 450 14.57 -12.62 -8.77
N THR A 451 13.48 -12.11 -8.22
CA THR A 451 12.13 -12.67 -8.36
C THR A 451 11.15 -11.66 -8.96
N THR A 452 10.00 -12.13 -9.42
CA THR A 452 8.92 -11.28 -9.95
C THR A 452 8.05 -10.66 -8.86
N HIS A 453 8.27 -10.96 -7.58
CA HIS A 453 7.45 -10.49 -6.44
C HIS A 453 7.38 -8.97 -6.25
N ALA A 454 8.28 -8.20 -6.87
CA ALA A 454 8.14 -6.75 -6.91
C ALA A 454 6.80 -6.31 -7.54
N SER A 455 6.26 -7.07 -8.52
CA SER A 455 4.93 -6.82 -9.09
C SER A 455 3.81 -7.09 -8.08
N LEU A 456 3.91 -8.16 -7.30
CA LEU A 456 2.95 -8.50 -6.23
C LEU A 456 2.92 -7.40 -5.15
N VAL A 457 4.08 -6.94 -4.69
CA VAL A 457 4.19 -5.83 -3.72
C VAL A 457 3.55 -4.55 -4.27
N PHE A 458 3.76 -4.26 -5.56
CA PHE A 458 3.15 -3.11 -6.22
C PHE A 458 1.63 -3.22 -6.30
N ASN A 459 1.11 -4.38 -6.71
CA ASN A 459 -0.33 -4.65 -6.84
C ASN A 459 -1.03 -4.58 -5.48
N ALA A 460 -0.47 -5.20 -4.43
CA ALA A 460 -1.02 -5.17 -3.08
C ALA A 460 -1.09 -3.72 -2.53
N ARG A 461 -0.02 -2.94 -2.70
CA ARG A 461 -0.02 -1.51 -2.29
C ARG A 461 -1.01 -0.66 -3.07
N LYS A 462 -1.23 -0.97 -4.35
CA LYS A 462 -2.22 -0.29 -5.19
C LYS A 462 -3.66 -0.65 -4.76
N ALA A 463 -3.89 -1.89 -4.34
CA ALA A 463 -5.16 -2.34 -3.77
C ALA A 463 -5.42 -1.76 -2.37
N GLY A 464 -4.38 -1.31 -1.66
CA GLY A 464 -4.49 -0.70 -0.34
C GLY A 464 -4.18 -1.64 0.81
N VAL A 465 -3.57 -2.80 0.53
CA VAL A 465 -3.03 -3.74 1.53
C VAL A 465 -1.61 -3.29 1.92
N ASP A 466 -1.33 -3.26 3.22
CA ASP A 466 0.00 -2.97 3.73
C ASP A 466 0.90 -4.20 3.60
N VAL A 467 2.11 -3.99 3.06
CA VAL A 467 3.05 -5.07 2.76
C VAL A 467 4.33 -4.88 3.55
N GLU A 468 4.70 -5.88 4.35
CA GLU A 468 5.99 -5.95 5.05
C GLU A 468 6.89 -7.01 4.42
N ILE A 469 8.16 -6.64 4.22
CA ILE A 469 9.16 -7.52 3.62
C ILE A 469 10.17 -7.91 4.70
N VAL A 470 10.30 -9.20 4.94
CA VAL A 470 11.31 -9.79 5.83
C VAL A 470 12.41 -10.37 4.95
N HIS A 471 13.51 -9.64 4.88
CA HIS A 471 14.68 -10.01 4.09
C HIS A 471 15.41 -11.23 4.65
N ASN A 472 16.12 -11.94 3.77
CA ASN A 472 16.99 -13.04 4.14
C ASN A 472 18.23 -13.15 3.22
N ALA A 473 19.07 -14.17 3.40
CA ALA A 473 20.22 -14.44 2.57
C ALA A 473 19.79 -14.77 1.12
N SER A 474 20.39 -14.09 0.15
CA SER A 474 20.22 -14.35 -1.28
C SER A 474 21.51 -14.88 -1.87
N ILE A 475 21.41 -15.69 -2.93
CA ILE A 475 22.58 -16.17 -3.71
C ILE A 475 23.42 -14.99 -4.20
N ILE A 476 22.79 -13.85 -4.52
CA ILE A 476 23.46 -12.63 -4.98
C ILE A 476 24.44 -12.09 -3.93
N SER A 477 24.09 -12.21 -2.64
CA SER A 477 24.97 -11.83 -1.54
C SER A 477 25.90 -12.96 -1.11
N ALA A 478 25.42 -14.21 -1.15
CA ALA A 478 26.13 -15.37 -0.64
C ALA A 478 27.32 -15.77 -1.52
N VAL A 479 27.37 -15.36 -2.78
CA VAL A 479 28.55 -15.54 -3.65
C VAL A 479 29.83 -14.94 -3.08
N GLY A 480 29.76 -14.05 -2.08
CA GLY A 480 30.94 -13.58 -1.35
C GLY A 480 31.80 -14.71 -0.73
N CYS A 481 31.25 -15.91 -0.55
CA CYS A 481 32.00 -17.08 -0.08
C CYS A 481 33.14 -17.53 -1.03
N CYS A 482 33.13 -17.13 -2.31
CA CYS A 482 34.24 -17.41 -3.23
C CYS A 482 35.47 -16.51 -3.00
N GLY A 483 35.39 -15.56 -2.07
CA GLY A 483 36.47 -14.63 -1.67
C GLY A 483 36.95 -13.68 -2.76
N LEU A 484 36.16 -13.53 -3.83
CA LEU A 484 36.23 -12.32 -4.66
C LEU A 484 35.91 -11.12 -3.75
N GLN A 485 36.91 -10.27 -3.57
CA GLN A 485 37.11 -9.41 -2.42
C GLN A 485 36.18 -8.20 -2.52
N VAL A 486 35.06 -8.28 -1.80
CA VAL A 486 34.16 -7.19 -1.37
C VAL A 486 32.96 -6.87 -2.29
N GLY A 487 32.04 -7.83 -2.37
CA GLY A 487 30.64 -7.61 -1.99
C GLY A 487 29.66 -7.10 -3.06
N PHE A 488 29.99 -6.08 -3.85
CA PHE A 488 29.15 -5.58 -4.97
C PHE A 488 29.87 -4.58 -5.88
N ARG A 489 31.04 -4.04 -5.50
CA ARG A 489 31.70 -2.93 -6.25
C ARG A 489 32.33 -3.37 -7.57
N LYS A 490 32.72 -4.64 -7.68
CA LYS A 490 33.29 -5.23 -8.89
C LYS A 490 32.31 -6.16 -9.62
N PHE A 491 31.12 -6.41 -9.09
CA PHE A 491 30.10 -7.18 -9.81
C PHE A 491 29.37 -6.24 -10.78
N GLY A 492 29.31 -6.67 -12.04
CA GLY A 492 28.57 -5.98 -13.09
C GLY A 492 27.12 -6.41 -13.16
N GLU A 493 26.52 -6.27 -14.35
CA GLU A 493 25.15 -6.72 -14.58
C GLU A 493 25.04 -8.25 -14.40
N ILE A 494 24.09 -8.70 -13.57
CA ILE A 494 23.77 -10.11 -13.38
C ILE A 494 23.02 -10.62 -14.61
N VAL A 495 23.35 -11.82 -15.07
CA VAL A 495 22.74 -12.43 -16.26
C VAL A 495 22.09 -13.76 -15.91
N SER A 496 21.06 -14.14 -16.68
CA SER A 496 20.44 -15.46 -16.57
C SER A 496 20.72 -16.26 -17.84
N ILE A 497 21.30 -17.46 -17.69
CA ILE A 497 21.56 -18.39 -18.80
C ILE A 497 20.36 -19.33 -18.92
N VAL A 498 19.63 -19.19 -20.03
CA VAL A 498 18.42 -19.96 -20.35
C VAL A 498 18.76 -21.21 -21.16
N PHE A 499 17.95 -22.26 -21.06
CA PHE A 499 18.09 -23.41 -21.96
C PHE A 499 17.81 -23.00 -23.42
N TRP A 500 18.57 -23.59 -24.33
CA TRP A 500 18.25 -23.53 -25.76
C TRP A 500 17.14 -24.52 -26.12
N GLU A 501 16.20 -24.07 -26.94
CA GLU A 501 15.20 -24.91 -27.57
C GLU A 501 15.52 -25.11 -29.06
N GLU A 502 14.90 -26.10 -29.71
CA GLU A 502 15.18 -26.46 -31.12
C GLU A 502 15.19 -25.26 -32.09
N ASN A 503 14.34 -24.25 -31.87
CA ASN A 503 14.24 -23.07 -32.73
C ASN A 503 14.62 -21.74 -32.04
N TRP A 504 15.07 -21.78 -30.78
CA TRP A 504 15.32 -20.57 -29.99
C TRP A 504 16.63 -20.69 -29.21
N HIS A 505 17.66 -20.03 -29.75
CA HIS A 505 19.03 -20.02 -29.23
C HIS A 505 19.40 -18.58 -28.85
N PRO A 506 18.93 -18.06 -27.70
CA PRO A 506 19.27 -16.72 -27.26
C PRO A 506 20.75 -16.65 -26.86
N ASP A 507 21.43 -15.63 -27.40
CA ASP A 507 22.84 -15.30 -27.15
C ASP A 507 22.99 -13.96 -26.40
N SER A 508 21.89 -13.30 -26.07
CA SER A 508 21.88 -11.93 -25.51
C SER A 508 22.67 -11.79 -24.21
N TYR A 509 22.70 -12.82 -23.37
CA TYR A 509 23.46 -12.83 -22.12
C TYR A 509 24.97 -12.77 -22.37
N TYR A 510 25.47 -13.33 -23.47
CA TYR A 510 26.90 -13.33 -23.82
C TYR A 510 27.44 -11.90 -23.96
N PHE A 511 26.71 -11.03 -24.64
CA PHE A 511 27.13 -9.63 -24.84
C PHE A 511 27.22 -8.85 -23.53
N LYS A 512 26.31 -9.12 -22.58
CA LYS A 512 26.33 -8.49 -21.26
C LYS A 512 27.53 -8.93 -20.43
N ILE A 513 27.83 -10.24 -20.44
CA ILE A 513 29.03 -10.78 -19.78
C ILE A 513 30.29 -10.16 -20.42
N ALA A 514 30.34 -10.09 -21.75
CA ALA A 514 31.45 -9.49 -22.49
C ALA A 514 31.66 -8.01 -22.11
N GLU A 515 30.58 -7.23 -21.97
CA GLU A 515 30.65 -5.84 -21.55
C GLU A 515 31.17 -5.67 -20.11
N ASN A 516 30.71 -6.51 -19.19
CA ASN A 516 31.22 -6.52 -17.81
C ASN A 516 32.73 -6.80 -17.78
N LYS A 517 33.19 -7.82 -18.51
CA LYS A 517 34.61 -8.17 -18.57
C LYS A 517 35.47 -7.06 -19.20
N LYS A 518 34.96 -6.38 -20.24
CA LYS A 518 35.64 -5.20 -20.82
C LYS A 518 35.84 -4.08 -19.79
N ARG A 519 34.95 -3.97 -18.82
CA ARG A 519 35.01 -2.99 -17.71
C ARG A 519 35.80 -3.51 -16.50
N GLY A 520 36.37 -4.72 -16.56
CA GLY A 520 37.06 -5.37 -15.45
C GLY A 520 36.13 -5.92 -14.36
N LEU A 521 34.81 -6.00 -14.62
CA LEU A 521 33.79 -6.44 -13.65
C LEU A 521 33.55 -7.96 -13.72
N HIS A 522 33.29 -8.58 -12.57
CA HIS A 522 32.83 -9.97 -12.47
C HIS A 522 31.35 -10.06 -12.85
N THR A 523 30.96 -11.17 -13.47
CA THR A 523 29.57 -11.44 -13.84
C THR A 523 29.05 -12.64 -13.08
N LEU A 524 27.96 -12.46 -12.34
CA LEU A 524 27.18 -13.56 -11.77
C LEU A 524 26.17 -14.03 -12.83
N CYS A 525 26.27 -15.30 -13.19
CA CYS A 525 25.37 -15.98 -14.10
C CYS A 525 24.43 -16.88 -13.29
N LEU A 526 23.17 -16.49 -13.20
CA LEU A 526 22.10 -17.31 -12.66
C LEU A 526 21.72 -18.37 -13.69
N LEU A 527 21.66 -19.62 -13.27
CA LEU A 527 21.35 -20.74 -14.15
C LEU A 527 19.85 -21.03 -14.06
N VAL A 528 19.19 -21.01 -15.22
CA VAL A 528 17.73 -21.08 -15.26
C VAL A 528 17.24 -22.48 -14.91
N VAL A 529 16.13 -22.50 -14.19
CA VAL A 529 15.29 -23.67 -13.98
C VAL A 529 14.25 -23.67 -15.10
N ASN A 530 14.23 -24.72 -15.91
CA ASN A 530 13.16 -24.93 -16.88
C ASN A 530 12.31 -26.13 -16.48
N GLU A 531 11.00 -25.99 -16.64
CA GLU A 531 10.09 -27.12 -16.78
C GLU A 531 10.13 -27.55 -18.25
N ILE A 532 10.68 -28.74 -18.54
CA ILE A 532 10.88 -29.15 -19.93
C ILE A 532 9.59 -29.61 -20.61
N THR A 533 9.39 -29.08 -21.82
CA THR A 533 8.54 -29.53 -22.92
C THR A 533 9.28 -30.51 -23.85
N THR A 534 9.71 -31.70 -23.41
CA THR A 534 10.16 -32.77 -24.33
C THR A 534 10.28 -34.16 -23.69
N GLN A 535 9.88 -35.17 -24.47
CA GLN A 535 9.74 -36.57 -24.09
C GLN A 535 11.09 -37.27 -23.82
N LYS A 536 11.32 -37.74 -22.59
CA LYS A 536 11.70 -39.14 -22.26
C LYS A 536 12.08 -39.31 -20.79
N SER A 537 11.77 -40.51 -20.30
CA SER A 537 12.23 -41.15 -19.06
C SER A 537 11.34 -40.95 -17.84
N SER A 538 10.52 -41.98 -17.68
CA SER A 538 9.79 -42.44 -16.51
C SER A 538 10.69 -42.75 -15.31
N LEU A 539 10.11 -42.57 -14.12
CA LEU A 539 10.57 -42.93 -12.76
C LEU A 539 11.24 -41.78 -11.99
N ILE A 540 10.41 -40.93 -11.37
CA ILE A 540 10.39 -40.59 -9.94
C ILE A 540 9.01 -39.95 -9.69
N SER A 541 8.27 -40.52 -8.73
CA SER A 541 6.93 -40.08 -8.35
C SER A 541 6.99 -38.92 -7.35
N ASP A 542 6.02 -38.02 -7.50
CA ASP A 542 5.60 -36.99 -6.55
C ASP A 542 6.41 -35.69 -6.53
N ILE A 543 6.12 -34.81 -7.50
CA ILE A 543 5.94 -33.35 -7.38
C ILE A 543 5.22 -32.93 -8.68
N LYS A 544 4.01 -32.34 -8.58
CA LYS A 544 3.24 -31.87 -9.74
C LYS A 544 3.28 -30.34 -9.78
N THR A 545 4.24 -29.76 -10.49
CA THR A 545 4.12 -28.37 -10.94
C THR A 545 3.21 -28.29 -12.16
N LYS A 546 2.33 -27.27 -12.20
CA LYS A 546 1.16 -27.23 -13.11
C LYS A 546 1.39 -26.41 -14.38
N GLU A 547 2.29 -26.83 -15.27
CA GLU A 547 2.25 -26.37 -16.67
C GLU A 547 2.15 -27.51 -17.69
N GLN A 548 1.36 -27.26 -18.74
CA GLN A 548 1.04 -28.24 -19.78
C GLN A 548 1.92 -28.01 -21.00
N SER A 549 2.55 -29.07 -21.51
CA SER A 549 3.22 -28.98 -22.82
C SER A 549 2.23 -28.63 -23.94
N ILE A 550 2.68 -27.90 -24.97
CA ILE A 550 1.85 -27.48 -26.12
C ILE A 550 1.13 -28.68 -26.78
N LYS A 551 1.82 -29.84 -26.87
CA LYS A 551 1.25 -31.09 -27.38
C LYS A 551 0.20 -31.72 -26.45
N ASN A 552 0.30 -31.51 -25.14
CA ASN A 552 -0.64 -32.02 -24.14
C ASN A 552 -1.88 -31.11 -24.01
N MET A 553 -1.72 -29.79 -24.16
CA MET A 553 -2.83 -28.84 -24.36
C MET A 553 -3.67 -29.23 -25.58
N MET A 554 -3.02 -29.53 -26.70
CA MET A 554 -3.69 -29.97 -27.94
C MET A 554 -4.41 -31.32 -27.81
N LYS A 555 -4.04 -32.17 -26.83
CA LYS A 555 -4.61 -33.51 -26.62
C LYS A 555 -5.47 -33.63 -25.37
N GLY A 556 -5.69 -32.56 -24.61
CA GLY A 556 -6.52 -32.53 -23.41
C GLY A 556 -6.04 -33.43 -22.26
N ARG A 557 -4.76 -33.82 -22.22
CA ARG A 557 -4.21 -34.68 -21.16
C ARG A 557 -3.40 -33.88 -20.15
N LYS A 558 -3.71 -34.03 -18.86
CA LYS A 558 -3.00 -33.41 -17.73
C LYS A 558 -1.83 -34.29 -17.29
N GLU A 559 -0.76 -34.32 -18.08
CA GLU A 559 0.50 -34.97 -17.71
C GLU A 559 1.57 -33.89 -17.43
N PHE A 560 2.13 -33.92 -16.21
CA PHE A 560 3.10 -32.95 -15.67
C PHE A 560 4.50 -33.58 -15.63
N LEU A 561 5.55 -32.80 -15.88
CA LEU A 561 6.94 -33.24 -15.88
C LEU A 561 7.71 -32.61 -14.72
N PRO A 562 8.75 -33.29 -14.18
CA PRO A 562 9.56 -32.75 -13.10
C PRO A 562 10.42 -31.56 -13.59
N PRO A 563 10.79 -30.64 -12.69
CA PRO A 563 11.63 -29.50 -13.03
C PRO A 563 13.06 -29.94 -13.38
N ARG A 564 13.67 -29.29 -14.39
CA ARG A 564 15.07 -29.50 -14.77
C ARG A 564 15.90 -28.25 -14.48
N TYR A 565 17.06 -28.47 -13.86
CA TYR A 565 18.01 -27.43 -13.51
C TYR A 565 19.16 -27.42 -14.47
N MET A 566 19.57 -26.22 -14.89
CA MET A 566 20.79 -26.07 -15.67
C MET A 566 22.02 -26.27 -14.79
N THR A 567 22.90 -27.16 -15.21
CA THR A 567 24.18 -27.38 -14.52
C THR A 567 25.25 -26.39 -14.97
N CYS A 568 26.30 -26.17 -14.17
CA CYS A 568 27.45 -25.39 -14.62
C CYS A 568 28.11 -25.98 -15.88
N SER A 569 28.10 -27.31 -16.05
CA SER A 569 28.57 -28.00 -17.24
C SER A 569 27.74 -27.64 -18.48
N ASP A 570 26.41 -27.67 -18.37
CA ASP A 570 25.50 -27.30 -19.47
C ASP A 570 25.70 -25.83 -19.88
N ALA A 571 25.81 -24.94 -18.90
CA ALA A 571 26.06 -23.51 -19.12
C ALA A 571 27.43 -23.27 -19.78
N ALA A 572 28.47 -23.98 -19.35
CA ALA A 572 29.80 -23.90 -19.95
C ALA A 572 29.80 -24.35 -21.41
N LYS A 573 29.09 -25.45 -21.73
CA LYS A 573 28.94 -25.96 -23.11
C LYS A 573 28.25 -24.94 -24.01
N GLN A 574 27.15 -24.33 -23.56
CA GLN A 574 26.48 -23.28 -24.33
C GLN A 574 27.39 -22.06 -24.58
N LEU A 575 28.11 -21.61 -23.56
CA LEU A 575 29.04 -20.48 -23.70
C LEU A 575 30.18 -20.80 -24.68
N LEU A 576 30.73 -22.02 -24.65
CA LEU A 576 31.75 -22.44 -25.61
C LEU A 576 31.21 -22.54 -27.03
N GLU A 577 29.99 -23.04 -27.21
CA GLU A 577 29.38 -23.14 -28.53
C GLU A 577 29.14 -21.76 -29.15
N ILE A 578 28.71 -20.76 -28.35
CA ILE A 578 28.61 -19.36 -28.81
C ILE A 578 30.00 -18.82 -29.21
N VAL A 579 31.04 -19.12 -28.43
CA VAL A 579 32.42 -18.69 -28.73
C VAL A 579 32.92 -19.32 -30.03
N ASP A 580 32.70 -20.63 -30.23
CA ASP A 580 33.11 -21.35 -31.43
C ASP A 580 32.36 -20.80 -32.67
N GLN A 581 31.04 -20.56 -32.58
CA GLN A 581 30.23 -19.93 -33.65
C GLN A 581 30.71 -18.52 -34.02
N MET A 582 31.22 -17.74 -33.06
CA MET A 582 31.76 -16.40 -33.30
C MET A 582 33.20 -16.40 -33.84
N SER A 583 33.91 -17.53 -33.74
CA SER A 583 35.29 -17.70 -34.21
C SER A 583 35.42 -18.19 -35.66
N ASP A 584 34.34 -18.74 -36.23
CA ASP A 584 34.32 -19.19 -37.62
C ASP A 584 34.29 -18.02 -38.62
N GLU A 585 35.42 -17.79 -39.30
CA GLU A 585 35.62 -16.74 -40.32
C GLU A 585 34.79 -16.94 -41.62
N ASN A 586 34.01 -18.02 -41.76
CA ASN A 586 33.27 -18.38 -42.97
C ASN A 586 31.79 -17.95 -42.99
N MET A 587 31.42 -16.87 -42.30
CA MET A 587 30.04 -16.36 -42.31
C MET A 587 29.78 -15.48 -43.54
N GLU A 588 28.68 -15.73 -44.27
CA GLU A 588 28.33 -15.00 -45.50
C GLU A 588 28.31 -13.46 -45.31
N PRO A 589 28.89 -12.67 -46.24
CA PRO A 589 29.06 -11.20 -46.15
C PRO A 589 27.75 -10.38 -46.23
N GLY A 590 26.58 -10.98 -46.02
CA GLY A 590 25.26 -10.33 -46.04
C GLY A 590 24.59 -10.15 -44.66
N LYS A 591 25.12 -10.77 -43.60
CA LYS A 591 24.59 -10.66 -42.22
C LYS A 591 25.52 -9.90 -41.26
N LEU A 592 26.41 -9.04 -41.79
CA LEU A 592 27.19 -8.11 -40.97
C LEU A 592 26.27 -6.99 -40.44
N THR A 593 25.72 -7.17 -39.24
CA THR A 593 25.24 -6.04 -38.43
C THR A 593 26.41 -5.47 -37.61
N LYS A 594 26.31 -4.20 -37.20
CA LYS A 594 27.31 -3.43 -36.38
C LYS A 594 27.85 -4.14 -35.11
N ARG A 595 27.39 -5.35 -34.79
CA ARG A 595 27.75 -6.18 -33.64
C ARG A 595 29.12 -6.89 -33.76
N ASN A 596 29.65 -7.07 -34.98
CA ASN A 596 30.83 -7.92 -35.21
C ASN A 596 32.21 -7.27 -34.95
N PHE A 597 32.27 -6.08 -34.36
CA PHE A 597 33.54 -5.37 -34.10
C PHE A 597 34.03 -5.45 -32.65
N GLN A 598 33.33 -6.15 -31.75
CA GLN A 598 33.83 -6.40 -30.40
C GLN A 598 34.51 -7.77 -30.37
N THR A 599 35.84 -7.72 -30.38
CA THR A 599 36.81 -8.77 -30.03
C THR A 599 36.21 -9.93 -29.23
N LEU A 600 36.46 -11.17 -29.65
CA LEU A 600 36.33 -12.38 -28.83
C LEU A 600 36.97 -12.15 -27.46
N ILE A 601 36.16 -11.94 -26.42
CA ILE A 601 36.65 -11.68 -25.05
C ILE A 601 36.89 -13.00 -24.29
N TYR A 602 36.36 -14.12 -24.80
CA TYR A 602 36.43 -15.43 -24.19
C TYR A 602 37.14 -16.44 -25.09
N THR A 603 38.01 -17.22 -24.47
CA THR A 603 38.67 -18.39 -25.04
C THR A 603 38.37 -19.61 -24.18
N LYS A 604 38.65 -20.82 -24.70
CA LYS A 604 38.52 -22.10 -23.97
C LYS A 604 39.28 -22.10 -22.64
N SER A 605 40.36 -21.32 -22.56
CA SER A 605 41.19 -21.09 -21.38
C SER A 605 40.67 -20.06 -20.36
N THR A 606 39.48 -19.47 -20.56
CA THR A 606 38.95 -18.47 -19.62
C THR A 606 38.71 -19.11 -18.25
N GLU A 607 39.25 -18.52 -17.19
CA GLU A 607 39.02 -18.95 -15.82
C GLU A 607 37.60 -18.59 -15.35
N VAL A 608 36.93 -19.52 -14.68
CA VAL A 608 35.56 -19.39 -14.17
C VAL A 608 35.45 -20.00 -12.76
N VAL A 609 34.48 -19.50 -11.98
CA VAL A 609 34.16 -20.05 -10.65
C VAL A 609 32.78 -20.67 -10.70
N ALA A 610 32.70 -21.99 -10.53
CA ALA A 610 31.46 -22.73 -10.41
C ALA A 610 31.06 -22.86 -8.94
N LEU A 611 29.78 -22.58 -8.65
CA LEU A 611 29.19 -22.66 -7.33
C LEU A 611 28.04 -23.65 -7.35
N ALA A 612 28.01 -24.56 -6.39
CA ALA A 612 26.90 -25.49 -6.18
C ALA A 612 26.46 -25.48 -4.72
N ARG A 613 25.14 -25.43 -4.50
CA ARG A 613 24.45 -25.53 -3.20
C ARG A 613 25.05 -24.59 -2.15
N VAL A 614 25.17 -23.31 -2.52
CA VAL A 614 25.69 -22.27 -1.63
C VAL A 614 24.77 -22.12 -0.43
N GLY A 615 25.33 -22.22 0.78
CA GLY A 615 24.58 -22.21 2.05
C GLY A 615 24.20 -23.59 2.58
N TRP A 616 24.49 -24.67 1.85
CA TRP A 616 24.23 -26.04 2.30
C TRP A 616 25.49 -26.67 2.90
N ASP A 617 25.32 -27.72 3.70
CA ASP A 617 26.44 -28.47 4.29
C ASP A 617 27.37 -29.09 3.24
N ASP A 618 26.83 -29.40 2.06
CA ASP A 618 27.55 -30.00 0.93
C ASP A 618 27.88 -28.99 -0.19
N GLN A 619 28.00 -27.70 0.17
CA GLN A 619 28.42 -26.62 -0.72
C GLN A 619 29.74 -26.96 -1.43
N LYS A 620 29.78 -26.75 -2.75
CA LYS A 620 30.97 -26.98 -3.58
C LYS A 620 31.31 -25.74 -4.40
N ILE A 621 32.56 -25.29 -4.31
CA ILE A 621 33.12 -24.16 -5.06
C ILE A 621 34.33 -24.66 -5.83
N VAL A 622 34.36 -24.45 -7.14
CA VAL A 622 35.48 -24.86 -7.99
C VAL A 622 35.90 -23.71 -8.89
N PHE A 623 37.21 -23.44 -8.94
CA PHE A 623 37.82 -22.50 -9.86
C PHE A 623 38.59 -23.29 -10.92
N CYS A 624 38.17 -23.20 -12.18
CA CYS A 624 38.76 -23.95 -13.29
C CYS A 624 38.63 -23.18 -14.61
N SER A 625 39.22 -23.71 -15.69
CA SER A 625 38.98 -23.17 -17.02
C SER A 625 37.59 -23.55 -17.53
N LEU A 626 37.04 -22.76 -18.44
CA LEU A 626 35.74 -23.00 -19.06
C LEU A 626 35.68 -24.37 -19.76
N GLU A 627 36.78 -24.79 -20.40
CA GLU A 627 36.91 -26.13 -20.99
C GLU A 627 36.84 -27.24 -19.94
N ALA A 628 37.56 -27.10 -18.82
CA ALA A 628 37.53 -28.10 -17.75
C ALA A 628 36.16 -28.18 -17.07
N LEU A 629 35.40 -27.06 -17.03
CA LEU A 629 34.07 -27.03 -16.43
C LEU A 629 33.04 -27.85 -17.23
N CYS A 630 33.25 -28.07 -18.54
CA CYS A 630 32.32 -28.84 -19.37
C CYS A 630 32.19 -30.30 -18.95
N ASP A 631 33.25 -30.89 -18.40
CA ASP A 631 33.29 -32.30 -17.98
C ASP A 631 33.23 -32.47 -16.45
N LEU A 632 33.20 -31.37 -15.70
CA LEU A 632 33.23 -31.38 -14.25
C LEU A 632 31.83 -31.60 -13.65
N ASP A 633 31.71 -32.60 -12.78
CA ASP A 633 30.51 -32.82 -11.98
C ASP A 633 30.52 -31.99 -10.68
N MET A 634 29.56 -31.07 -10.58
CA MET A 634 29.36 -30.20 -9.41
C MET A 634 28.36 -30.78 -8.40
N GLY A 635 27.76 -31.94 -8.69
CA GLY A 635 26.75 -32.59 -7.88
C GLY A 635 25.32 -32.08 -8.17
N PRO A 636 24.40 -32.24 -7.21
CA PRO A 636 23.01 -31.83 -7.39
C PRO A 636 22.80 -30.29 -7.41
N PRO A 637 21.71 -29.80 -8.01
CA PRO A 637 21.36 -28.37 -8.02
C PRO A 637 21.09 -27.83 -6.60
N LEU A 638 21.12 -26.51 -6.35
CA LEU A 638 21.20 -25.39 -7.29
C LEU A 638 22.64 -25.00 -7.65
N HIS A 639 22.86 -24.63 -8.92
CA HIS A 639 24.16 -24.22 -9.45
C HIS A 639 24.16 -22.74 -9.86
N SER A 640 25.31 -22.09 -9.76
CA SER A 640 25.54 -20.72 -10.23
C SER A 640 26.95 -20.62 -10.80
N LEU A 641 27.14 -19.77 -11.82
CA LEU A 641 28.42 -19.60 -12.48
C LEU A 641 28.89 -18.16 -12.32
N ILE A 642 30.17 -17.96 -12.00
CA ILE A 642 30.78 -16.62 -11.99
C ILE A 642 31.87 -16.58 -13.04
N ILE A 643 31.82 -15.54 -13.87
CA ILE A 643 32.86 -15.24 -14.84
C ILE A 643 33.63 -14.02 -14.30
N PRO A 644 34.86 -14.21 -13.80
CA PRO A 644 35.65 -13.12 -13.26
C PRO A 644 36.11 -12.14 -14.36
N GLY A 645 36.09 -10.84 -14.04
CA GLY A 645 36.77 -9.79 -14.80
C GLY A 645 38.23 -9.67 -14.40
N GLU A 646 38.66 -8.49 -13.96
CA GLU A 646 40.04 -8.25 -13.52
C GLU A 646 40.23 -8.67 -12.06
N LEU A 647 40.99 -9.75 -11.86
CA LEU A 647 41.29 -10.31 -10.54
C LEU A 647 42.40 -9.50 -9.84
N HIS A 648 42.12 -9.04 -8.63
CA HIS A 648 43.14 -8.49 -7.74
C HIS A 648 44.04 -9.62 -7.21
N PRO A 649 45.34 -9.37 -6.94
CA PRO A 649 46.25 -10.42 -6.43
C PRO A 649 45.71 -11.16 -5.21
N MET A 650 45.04 -10.47 -4.28
CA MET A 650 44.44 -11.10 -3.11
C MET A 650 43.20 -11.95 -3.43
N GLU A 651 42.43 -11.60 -4.47
CA GLU A 651 41.32 -12.44 -4.97
C GLU A 651 41.86 -13.72 -5.61
N LEU A 652 42.92 -13.58 -6.40
CA LEU A 652 43.62 -14.68 -7.01
C LEU A 652 44.25 -15.59 -5.94
N ASP A 653 44.86 -15.00 -4.92
CA ASP A 653 45.40 -15.74 -3.78
C ASP A 653 44.27 -16.42 -3.02
N PHE A 654 43.11 -15.81 -2.78
CA PHE A 654 41.98 -16.49 -2.14
C PHE A 654 41.51 -17.69 -2.96
N LEU A 655 41.30 -17.50 -4.26
CA LEU A 655 40.93 -18.56 -5.19
C LEU A 655 42.00 -19.66 -5.23
N LYS A 656 43.29 -19.33 -5.10
CA LYS A 656 44.39 -20.32 -5.10
C LYS A 656 44.65 -20.96 -3.73
N THR A 657 44.40 -20.26 -2.63
CA THR A 657 44.73 -20.69 -1.26
C THR A 657 43.58 -21.46 -0.62
N GLY A 658 42.33 -21.10 -0.95
CA GLY A 658 41.15 -21.90 -0.63
C GLY A 658 41.13 -23.25 -1.39
N LEU A 659 41.92 -23.37 -2.46
CA LEU A 659 42.09 -24.56 -3.28
C LEU A 659 43.51 -25.13 -3.10
N GLN A 660 43.78 -25.81 -1.98
CA GLN A 660 45.08 -26.47 -1.81
C GLN A 660 45.24 -27.63 -2.81
N ILE A 661 46.40 -27.60 -3.48
CA ILE A 661 46.82 -28.38 -4.65
C ILE A 661 46.69 -29.89 -4.45
N CYS A 662 45.91 -30.55 -5.30
CA CYS A 662 46.13 -31.95 -5.67
C CYS A 662 45.97 -32.08 -7.19
N GLY A 663 46.86 -32.83 -7.84
CA GLY A 663 47.04 -32.82 -9.29
C GLY A 663 45.78 -33.08 -10.12
N SER A 664 45.68 -32.34 -11.22
CA SER A 664 44.79 -32.49 -12.39
C SER A 664 43.26 -32.62 -12.22
N GLU A 665 42.72 -32.74 -11.02
CA GLU A 665 41.26 -32.77 -10.79
C GLU A 665 40.89 -31.92 -9.56
N TYR A 666 40.13 -30.83 -9.77
CA TYR A 666 39.72 -29.91 -8.72
C TYR A 666 38.35 -30.32 -8.17
N VAL A 667 38.32 -30.96 -6.99
CA VAL A 667 37.08 -31.27 -6.25
C VAL A 667 37.23 -30.79 -4.82
N PHE A 668 36.37 -29.84 -4.41
CA PHE A 668 36.16 -29.52 -3.00
C PHE A 668 35.40 -30.68 -2.34
N LEU A 669 36.02 -31.34 -1.35
CA LEU A 669 35.36 -32.28 -0.45
C LEU A 669 35.34 -31.63 0.94
N LEU A 670 34.26 -30.89 1.22
CA LEU A 670 33.92 -30.46 2.58
C LEU A 670 33.27 -31.65 3.29
N ALA A 671 34.08 -32.62 3.71
CA ALA A 671 33.62 -33.63 4.66
C ALA A 671 33.65 -33.01 6.06
N CYS A 672 32.48 -32.61 6.55
CA CYS A 672 32.27 -32.11 7.91
C CYS A 672 32.28 -33.26 8.95
N GLU A 673 33.15 -34.26 8.78
CA GLU A 673 33.39 -35.30 9.78
C GLU A 673 34.87 -35.33 10.14
N THR A 674 35.17 -35.49 11.42
CA THR A 674 36.49 -35.82 12.00
C THR A 674 37.53 -34.72 12.31
N VAL A 675 37.14 -33.48 12.62
CA VAL A 675 38.03 -32.57 13.41
C VAL A 675 37.45 -32.20 14.78
N ALA A 676 36.13 -32.20 14.94
CA ALA A 676 35.50 -31.94 16.24
C ALA A 676 35.62 -33.08 17.27
N SER A 677 35.89 -34.33 16.85
CA SER A 677 35.92 -35.49 17.76
C SER A 677 37.32 -35.84 18.33
N LYS A 678 38.41 -35.22 17.85
CA LYS A 678 39.78 -35.47 18.36
C LYS A 678 40.36 -34.34 19.22
N LEU A 679 39.72 -33.18 19.28
CA LEU A 679 40.15 -32.06 20.12
C LEU A 679 39.30 -31.85 21.40
N MET A 680 38.20 -32.60 21.55
CA MET A 680 37.25 -32.49 22.68
C MET A 680 37.36 -33.64 23.72
N TYR A 681 38.52 -34.29 23.85
CA TYR A 681 38.79 -35.27 24.93
C TYR A 681 40.22 -35.17 25.50
N GLY A 682 40.74 -33.95 25.64
CA GLY A 682 42.04 -33.67 26.25
C GLY A 682 41.94 -32.67 27.39
N ASN A 683 41.71 -33.16 28.61
CA ASN A 683 42.01 -32.50 29.89
C ASN A 683 41.65 -31.01 30.05
N MET A 684 40.40 -30.72 30.42
CA MET A 684 40.02 -29.45 31.06
C MET A 684 39.59 -29.61 32.53
N HIS A 685 40.12 -30.63 33.22
CA HIS A 685 39.82 -30.87 34.64
C HIS A 685 40.80 -30.23 35.64
N SER A 686 41.75 -29.38 35.19
CA SER A 686 42.80 -28.83 36.06
C SER A 686 42.93 -27.29 36.11
N VAL A 687 41.95 -26.52 35.61
CA VAL A 687 42.00 -25.04 35.66
C VAL A 687 40.87 -24.41 36.49
N TRP A 688 40.15 -25.20 37.27
CA TRP A 688 39.22 -24.70 38.29
C TRP A 688 39.56 -25.28 39.67
N ARG A 689 40.65 -24.77 40.25
CA ARG A 689 40.90 -24.65 41.70
C ARG A 689 42.01 -23.66 41.98
#